data_AF-A0A7Y5EZY7-F1
#
_entry.id   AF-A0A7Y5EZY7-F1
#
_cell.length_a   1.000
_cell.length_b   1.000
_cell.length_c   1.000
_cell.angle_alpha   90.00
_cell.angle_beta   90.00
_cell.angle_gamma   90.00
#
_symmetry.space_group_name_H-M   'P 1'
#
loop_
_entity.id
_entity.type
_entity.pdbx_description
1 polymer ?
#
loop_
_entity_poly.entity_id
_entity_poly.type
_entity_poly.pdbx_seq_one_letter_code
_entity_poly.pdbx_strand_id
1 'polypeptide(L)'
;MNYSYLLFFVFLFSLFTGDIFSESIDTKITQVRLYQNKAYVRRSGELDIKKHLTSFYIENIPESIIDRSINISFEPKKFPIKVKRVQVVEIIEKVFQNEQAKEAKIKYDELLKKLNLLNKEFSILISHKEKINSITAKKKESNFSVPEIQMNPSIWNTVQKTISVMLEENAKQEIAKLEEIDNLREELLVAEAKLDFYKRAEEKVRKKIIIDFQSSLREKIQFHVDYMVSGAEWYPHYAVKVDTVTKINSLFFYALVRNNTGEDWQNVDFSFSAADPNQNSDLPILKEWRIGYEEIQDDLKPQISPKQSRRRISEEKEMPSSKLDGQISDDSLSSDTLSTDDEEVENYKPRPRKKSEKKKFKPQEANEYSPQQTDIQAQSKNFLTNNAVQSRSFATENNLNSLKNDFQNLQDSFASRNYSDAIDYGKQAKEKILRLNERYRKELIQTSEKIEEISRRSAILQSNSKLGVNLISPISSSGGFDYRYFPKSKETILSDNSFNKIMINIENLNSELYYETSPISQKSVFMSASSLSRNKEPLLAGPLDIFVKEDFLGTSILNMTSKGEKLKFDLGPDNNIEVDRRETKYREKKGILSEKNSVKTSIEIQLKNKKNEKIQLRVIDRIPYTFDKDIEVELIHATHNPEKKNYGAFYFNISLNPGEEKKIQFEYIVKYPAKNILKEGSGAEIE
;
A
#
# COMPACT_ATOMS: atom_id res chain seq x y z
N MET A 1 -36.61 27.08 54.86
CA MET A 1 -35.19 27.12 55.28
C MET A 1 -34.54 25.80 54.90
N ASN A 2 -33.25 25.86 54.50
CA ASN A 2 -32.24 24.79 54.53
C ASN A 2 -32.49 23.46 53.77
N TYR A 3 -32.02 23.44 52.52
CA TYR A 3 -31.01 22.53 51.93
C TYR A 3 -31.05 20.99 52.06
N SER A 4 -30.76 20.35 50.91
CA SER A 4 -30.07 19.05 50.70
C SER A 4 -30.88 17.78 51.04
N TYR A 5 -31.06 16.81 50.15
CA TYR A 5 -29.98 16.08 49.45
C TYR A 5 -30.29 15.68 48.00
N LEU A 6 -29.21 15.48 47.23
CA LEU A 6 -29.17 15.00 45.85
C LEU A 6 -28.41 13.66 45.79
N LEU A 7 -28.63 12.85 44.74
CA LEU A 7 -27.89 11.62 44.39
C LEU A 7 -27.93 10.46 45.41
N PHE A 8 -28.73 9.42 45.10
CA PHE A 8 -28.16 8.12 44.69
C PHE A 8 -29.25 7.22 44.08
N PHE A 9 -29.27 7.09 42.75
CA PHE A 9 -30.14 6.13 42.04
C PHE A 9 -29.26 5.07 41.37
N VAL A 10 -28.77 4.12 42.16
CA VAL A 10 -28.01 2.98 41.64
C VAL A 10 -28.96 2.10 40.85
N PHE A 11 -28.79 2.09 39.53
CA PHE A 11 -29.49 1.14 38.67
C PHE A 11 -28.90 -0.25 38.90
N LEU A 12 -29.56 -1.03 39.75
CA LEU A 12 -29.12 -2.36 40.16
C LEU A 12 -29.36 -3.38 39.02
N PHE A 13 -28.60 -3.25 37.93
CA PHE A 13 -28.63 -4.18 36.82
C PHE A 13 -28.07 -5.52 37.30
N SER A 14 -28.97 -6.47 37.56
CA SER A 14 -28.62 -7.74 38.19
C SER A 14 -27.64 -8.53 37.33
N LEU A 15 -26.49 -8.89 37.90
CA LEU A 15 -25.56 -9.85 37.33
C LEU A 15 -26.19 -11.24 37.29
N PHE A 16 -26.99 -11.51 36.25
CA PHE A 16 -27.42 -12.86 35.89
C PHE A 16 -26.29 -13.61 35.16
N THR A 17 -25.11 -13.65 35.78
CA THR A 17 -23.99 -14.51 35.39
C THR A 17 -24.27 -15.93 35.84
N GLY A 18 -25.31 -16.54 35.26
CA GLY A 18 -25.28 -17.98 35.08
C GLY A 18 -24.19 -18.29 34.05
N ASP A 19 -23.38 -19.32 34.29
CA ASP A 19 -22.26 -19.66 33.40
C ASP A 19 -22.74 -20.01 32.00
N ILE A 20 -22.70 -19.02 31.11
CA ILE A 20 -22.87 -19.22 29.67
C ILE A 20 -21.61 -19.94 29.20
N PHE A 21 -21.65 -21.27 29.21
CA PHE A 21 -20.69 -22.10 28.50
C PHE A 21 -20.64 -21.63 27.05
N SER A 22 -19.54 -20.98 26.70
CA SER A 22 -19.24 -20.50 25.35
C SER A 22 -17.96 -21.19 24.89
N GLU A 23 -18.09 -21.93 23.79
CA GLU A 23 -17.03 -22.79 23.26
C GLU A 23 -16.38 -22.09 22.06
N SER A 24 -15.05 -22.09 22.01
CA SER A 24 -14.32 -21.66 20.82
C SER A 24 -14.51 -22.69 19.72
N ILE A 25 -14.87 -22.26 18.51
CA ILE A 25 -15.02 -23.16 17.37
C ILE A 25 -14.09 -22.75 16.25
N ASP A 26 -13.17 -23.66 15.91
CA ASP A 26 -12.35 -23.56 14.71
C ASP A 26 -13.24 -23.57 13.46
N THR A 27 -13.03 -22.57 12.62
CA THR A 27 -13.73 -22.43 11.33
C THR A 27 -12.72 -22.27 10.22
N LYS A 28 -13.04 -22.75 9.02
CA LYS A 28 -12.22 -22.58 7.81
C LYS A 28 -12.93 -21.68 6.83
N ILE A 29 -12.21 -20.74 6.21
CA ILE A 29 -12.71 -20.03 5.03
C ILE A 29 -12.89 -21.07 3.93
N THR A 30 -14.09 -21.13 3.33
CA THR A 30 -14.40 -22.08 2.25
C THR A 30 -14.67 -21.39 0.93
N GLN A 31 -15.29 -20.19 0.97
CA GLN A 31 -15.61 -19.41 -0.24
C GLN A 31 -15.27 -17.94 -0.03
N VAL A 32 -14.77 -17.27 -1.07
CA VAL A 32 -14.51 -15.83 -1.10
C VAL A 32 -15.03 -15.24 -2.40
N ARG A 33 -15.88 -14.20 -2.33
CA ARG A 33 -16.25 -13.38 -3.49
C ARG A 33 -15.59 -12.02 -3.38
N LEU A 34 -14.79 -11.67 -4.39
CA LEU A 34 -14.10 -10.39 -4.48
C LEU A 34 -14.93 -9.36 -5.25
N TYR A 35 -14.91 -8.14 -4.75
CA TYR A 35 -15.37 -6.91 -5.38
C TYR A 35 -14.17 -5.94 -5.49
N GLN A 36 -14.33 -4.73 -6.03
CA GLN A 36 -13.18 -3.82 -6.25
C GLN A 36 -12.34 -3.56 -4.99
N ASN A 37 -12.95 -3.38 -3.81
CA ASN A 37 -12.26 -3.00 -2.56
C ASN A 37 -12.69 -3.79 -1.30
N LYS A 38 -13.50 -4.85 -1.48
CA LYS A 38 -14.03 -5.70 -0.41
C LYS A 38 -14.11 -7.17 -0.86
N ALA A 39 -14.13 -8.07 0.12
CA ALA A 39 -14.48 -9.47 -0.08
C ALA A 39 -15.70 -9.85 0.76
N TYR A 40 -16.59 -10.69 0.21
CA TYR A 40 -17.57 -11.45 0.96
C TYR A 40 -16.96 -12.82 1.27
N VAL A 41 -16.71 -13.09 2.54
CA VAL A 41 -16.03 -14.30 3.03
C VAL A 41 -17.07 -15.22 3.67
N ARG A 42 -17.04 -16.51 3.30
CA ARG A 42 -17.77 -17.58 3.99
C ARG A 42 -16.81 -18.43 4.80
N ARG A 43 -16.94 -18.41 6.12
CA ARG A 43 -16.33 -19.38 7.03
C ARG A 43 -17.32 -20.50 7.35
N SER A 44 -16.82 -21.72 7.49
CA SER A 44 -17.61 -22.92 7.85
C SER A 44 -17.00 -23.61 9.07
N GLY A 45 -17.86 -24.15 9.95
CA GLY A 45 -17.45 -24.94 11.11
C GLY A 45 -18.49 -25.99 11.49
N GLU A 46 -18.15 -26.84 12.46
CA GLU A 46 -19.04 -27.86 13.03
C GLU A 46 -19.37 -27.54 14.48
N LEU A 47 -20.63 -27.71 14.87
CA LEU A 47 -21.17 -27.38 16.20
C LEU A 47 -21.81 -28.62 16.81
N ASP A 48 -21.29 -29.11 17.94
CA ASP A 48 -21.90 -30.19 18.75
C ASP A 48 -22.84 -29.56 19.78
N ILE A 49 -24.14 -29.57 19.48
CA ILE A 49 -25.15 -28.87 20.28
C ILE A 49 -25.46 -29.65 21.55
N LYS A 50 -24.76 -29.32 22.63
CA LYS A 50 -25.00 -29.88 23.96
C LYS A 50 -26.27 -29.24 24.56
N LYS A 51 -26.99 -29.98 25.42
CA LYS A 51 -28.30 -29.60 26.02
C LYS A 51 -28.33 -28.23 26.73
N HIS A 52 -27.16 -27.69 27.08
CA HIS A 52 -26.99 -26.41 27.78
C HIS A 52 -26.07 -25.42 27.05
N LEU A 53 -25.55 -25.78 25.86
CA LEU A 53 -24.77 -24.86 25.04
C LEU A 53 -25.71 -23.83 24.43
N THR A 54 -25.55 -22.57 24.84
CA THR A 54 -26.42 -21.44 24.46
C THR A 54 -25.66 -20.30 23.80
N SER A 55 -24.32 -20.37 23.81
CA SER A 55 -23.43 -19.47 23.09
C SER A 55 -22.25 -20.25 22.53
N PHE A 56 -21.70 -19.81 21.40
CA PHE A 56 -20.38 -20.21 20.93
C PHE A 56 -19.69 -19.00 20.31
N TYR A 57 -18.39 -19.10 20.06
CA TYR A 57 -17.66 -17.99 19.46
C TYR A 57 -16.60 -18.43 18.45
N ILE A 58 -16.21 -17.48 17.61
CA ILE A 58 -15.16 -17.62 16.60
C ILE A 58 -14.14 -16.51 16.84
N GLU A 59 -12.86 -16.87 16.92
CA GLU A 59 -11.73 -15.95 17.15
C GLU A 59 -10.94 -15.70 15.87
N ASN A 60 -9.85 -14.93 15.96
CA ASN A 60 -8.93 -14.63 14.85
C ASN A 60 -9.51 -13.81 13.68
N ILE A 61 -10.76 -13.33 13.78
CA ILE A 61 -11.42 -12.49 12.77
C ILE A 61 -10.65 -11.15 12.62
N PRO A 62 -10.55 -10.55 11.42
CA PRO A 62 -9.92 -9.24 11.26
C PRO A 62 -10.68 -8.09 11.92
N GLU A 63 -9.98 -7.01 12.27
CA GLU A 63 -10.56 -5.70 12.59
C GLU A 63 -11.43 -5.15 11.44
N SER A 64 -10.94 -5.34 10.20
CA SER A 64 -11.45 -4.78 8.93
C SER A 64 -12.79 -5.31 8.44
N ILE A 65 -13.45 -6.19 9.22
CA ILE A 65 -14.80 -6.67 8.91
C ILE A 65 -15.84 -5.56 9.09
N ILE A 66 -16.91 -5.64 8.30
CA ILE A 66 -18.08 -4.78 8.43
C ILE A 66 -19.06 -5.48 9.36
N ASP A 67 -19.03 -5.17 10.67
CA ASP A 67 -19.77 -5.87 11.72
C ASP A 67 -21.27 -6.08 11.38
N ARG A 68 -21.91 -5.09 10.75
CA ARG A 68 -23.33 -5.14 10.32
C ARG A 68 -23.63 -6.10 9.17
N SER A 69 -22.61 -6.68 8.54
CA SER A 69 -22.75 -7.63 7.42
C SER A 69 -22.71 -9.10 7.84
N ILE A 70 -22.46 -9.39 9.13
CA ILE A 70 -22.37 -10.76 9.63
C ILE A 70 -23.73 -11.45 9.52
N ASN A 71 -23.77 -12.52 8.75
CA ASN A 71 -24.90 -13.42 8.59
C ASN A 71 -24.50 -14.83 9.02
N ILE A 72 -25.42 -15.56 9.65
CA ILE A 72 -25.17 -16.91 10.17
C ILE A 72 -26.23 -17.84 9.60
N SER A 73 -25.82 -19.00 9.12
CA SER A 73 -26.72 -20.05 8.63
C SER A 73 -26.29 -21.42 9.14
N PHE A 74 -27.25 -22.34 9.21
CA PHE A 74 -27.09 -23.68 9.75
C PHE A 74 -27.59 -24.70 8.73
N GLU A 75 -26.86 -25.81 8.56
CA GLU A 75 -27.26 -26.91 7.70
C GLU A 75 -27.47 -28.20 8.52
N PRO A 76 -28.62 -28.90 8.35
CA PRO A 76 -29.68 -28.63 7.38
C PRO A 76 -30.61 -27.46 7.79
N LYS A 77 -31.04 -26.65 6.81
CA LYS A 77 -31.84 -25.41 6.99
C LYS A 77 -33.18 -25.56 7.73
N LYS A 78 -33.63 -26.79 8.01
CA LYS A 78 -34.86 -27.09 8.78
C LYS A 78 -34.59 -27.37 10.26
N PHE A 79 -33.33 -27.37 10.70
CA PHE A 79 -32.96 -27.66 12.08
C PHE A 79 -33.43 -26.54 13.03
N PRO A 80 -34.01 -26.85 14.21
CA PRO A 80 -34.73 -25.88 15.05
C PRO A 80 -33.80 -25.02 15.92
N ILE A 81 -32.96 -24.19 15.28
CA ILE A 81 -32.18 -23.15 15.95
C ILE A 81 -32.85 -21.79 15.80
N LYS A 82 -32.93 -21.05 16.91
CA LYS A 82 -33.22 -19.62 16.93
C LYS A 82 -32.00 -18.85 17.47
N VAL A 83 -31.30 -18.14 16.59
CA VAL A 83 -30.30 -17.14 16.99
C VAL A 83 -30.98 -16.06 17.84
N LYS A 84 -30.30 -15.66 18.92
CA LYS A 84 -30.78 -14.68 19.91
C LYS A 84 -30.04 -13.35 19.77
N ARG A 85 -28.72 -13.43 19.63
CA ARG A 85 -27.80 -12.29 19.51
C ARG A 85 -26.58 -12.71 18.70
N VAL A 86 -26.08 -11.79 17.89
CA VAL A 86 -24.74 -11.84 17.31
C VAL A 86 -24.03 -10.60 17.85
N GLN A 87 -22.85 -10.78 18.44
CA GLN A 87 -22.07 -9.70 19.01
C GLN A 87 -20.63 -9.79 18.54
N VAL A 88 -20.10 -8.68 18.04
CA VAL A 88 -18.67 -8.52 17.76
C VAL A 88 -18.00 -7.92 18.99
N VAL A 89 -16.84 -8.44 19.36
CA VAL A 89 -15.98 -7.92 20.43
C VAL A 89 -14.57 -7.77 19.88
N GLU A 90 -13.95 -6.61 20.08
CA GLU A 90 -12.56 -6.36 19.71
C GLU A 90 -11.62 -6.88 20.80
N ILE A 91 -10.52 -7.49 20.36
CA ILE A 91 -9.45 -8.05 21.18
C ILE A 91 -8.15 -7.46 20.65
N ILE A 92 -7.48 -6.64 21.46
CA ILE A 92 -6.15 -6.13 21.15
C ILE A 92 -5.14 -7.24 21.43
N GLU A 93 -4.80 -8.00 20.39
CA GLU A 93 -3.72 -9.00 20.42
C GLU A 93 -2.39 -8.25 20.43
N LYS A 94 -1.89 -7.93 21.63
CA LYS A 94 -0.56 -7.35 21.80
C LYS A 94 0.49 -8.41 21.45
N VAL A 95 1.02 -8.35 20.22
CA VAL A 95 1.90 -9.37 19.59
C VAL A 95 3.29 -9.52 20.26
N PHE A 96 3.54 -8.78 21.35
CA PHE A 96 4.44 -9.21 22.43
C PHE A 96 4.21 -10.67 22.90
N GLN A 97 3.06 -11.28 22.58
CA GLN A 97 2.74 -12.70 22.80
C GLN A 97 3.13 -13.67 21.67
N ASN A 98 3.85 -13.25 20.62
CA ASN A 98 4.46 -14.21 19.69
C ASN A 98 5.44 -15.14 20.44
N GLU A 99 5.46 -16.44 20.16
CA GLU A 99 6.24 -17.41 20.97
C GLU A 99 7.75 -17.07 20.98
N GLN A 100 8.35 -16.69 19.84
CA GLN A 100 9.75 -16.27 19.81
C GLN A 100 10.01 -14.98 20.63
N ALA A 101 9.00 -14.13 20.83
CA ALA A 101 9.11 -12.96 21.71
C ALA A 101 9.05 -13.35 23.19
N LYS A 102 8.18 -14.32 23.55
CA LYS A 102 8.12 -14.91 24.90
C LYS A 102 9.44 -15.61 25.25
N GLU A 103 9.92 -16.50 24.38
CA GLU A 103 11.21 -17.20 24.50
C GLU A 103 12.38 -16.22 24.69
N ALA A 104 12.50 -15.23 23.79
CA ALA A 104 13.57 -14.23 23.85
C ALA A 104 13.50 -13.39 25.14
N LYS A 105 12.28 -13.06 25.63
CA LYS A 105 12.10 -12.34 26.88
C LYS A 105 12.50 -13.19 28.10
N ILE A 106 12.06 -14.44 28.18
CA ILE A 106 12.41 -15.36 29.27
C ILE A 106 13.93 -15.49 29.36
N LYS A 107 14.60 -15.73 28.21
CA LYS A 107 16.05 -15.83 28.12
C LYS A 107 16.77 -14.53 28.53
N TYR A 108 16.28 -13.37 28.09
CA TYR A 108 16.79 -12.07 28.50
C TYR A 108 16.66 -11.86 30.02
N ASP A 109 15.49 -12.08 30.59
CA ASP A 109 15.21 -11.91 32.02
C ASP A 109 16.04 -12.89 32.88
N GLU A 110 16.36 -14.09 32.39
CA GLU A 110 17.29 -15.03 33.05
C GLU A 110 18.75 -14.56 32.99
N LEU A 111 19.24 -14.15 31.82
CA LEU A 111 20.62 -13.68 31.64
C LEU A 111 20.88 -12.42 32.46
N LEU A 112 19.90 -11.50 32.52
CA LEU A 112 19.98 -10.29 33.33
C LEU A 112 20.04 -10.60 34.84
N LYS A 113 19.28 -11.59 35.32
CA LYS A 113 19.35 -12.06 36.71
C LYS A 113 20.72 -12.65 37.04
N LYS A 114 21.28 -13.47 36.15
CA LYS A 114 22.63 -14.04 36.29
C LYS A 114 23.69 -12.93 36.33
N LEU A 115 23.60 -11.94 35.44
CA LEU A 115 24.55 -10.81 35.39
C LEU A 115 24.48 -9.92 36.65
N ASN A 116 23.28 -9.71 37.19
CA ASN A 116 23.07 -8.98 38.45
C ASN A 116 23.67 -9.71 39.66
N LEU A 117 23.49 -11.04 39.74
CA LEU A 117 24.14 -11.87 40.78
C LEU A 117 25.67 -11.79 40.66
N LEU A 118 26.19 -11.94 39.44
CA LEU A 118 27.61 -11.94 39.15
C LEU A 118 28.28 -10.59 39.45
N ASN A 119 27.62 -9.48 39.13
CA ASN A 119 28.05 -8.14 39.53
C ASN A 119 28.16 -7.99 41.06
N LYS A 120 27.28 -8.62 41.83
CA LYS A 120 27.31 -8.60 43.31
C LYS A 120 28.46 -9.44 43.85
N GLU A 121 28.68 -10.64 43.32
CA GLU A 121 29.86 -11.46 43.63
C GLU A 121 31.15 -10.69 43.39
N PHE A 122 31.28 -10.04 42.23
CA PHE A 122 32.44 -9.22 41.88
C PHE A 122 32.62 -8.01 42.81
N SER A 123 31.52 -7.33 43.17
CA SER A 123 31.53 -6.23 44.15
C SER A 123 32.05 -6.68 45.54
N ILE A 124 31.74 -7.92 45.93
CA ILE A 124 32.21 -8.51 47.19
C ILE A 124 33.72 -8.82 47.11
N LEU A 125 34.22 -9.34 45.99
CA LEU A 125 35.67 -9.58 45.77
C LEU A 125 36.48 -8.29 45.82
N ILE A 126 35.98 -7.18 45.24
CA ILE A 126 36.58 -5.85 45.38
C ILE A 126 36.64 -5.45 46.87
N SER A 127 35.53 -5.56 47.60
CA SER A 127 35.52 -5.23 49.03
C SER A 127 36.47 -6.11 49.87
N HIS A 128 36.69 -7.37 49.47
CA HIS A 128 37.70 -8.24 50.09
C HIS A 128 39.12 -7.79 49.77
N LYS A 129 39.40 -7.39 48.52
CA LYS A 129 40.69 -6.82 48.07
C LYS A 129 41.05 -5.57 48.87
N GLU A 130 40.10 -4.66 49.03
CA GLU A 130 40.25 -3.43 49.84
C GLU A 130 40.54 -3.75 51.32
N LYS A 131 39.79 -4.68 51.93
CA LYS A 131 40.01 -5.10 53.32
C LYS A 131 41.40 -5.69 53.52
N ILE A 132 41.87 -6.57 52.62
CA ILE A 132 43.22 -7.16 52.70
C ILE A 132 44.30 -6.06 52.55
N ASN A 133 44.12 -5.13 51.59
CA ASN A 133 45.04 -4.00 51.41
C ASN A 133 45.06 -3.05 52.61
N SER A 134 43.95 -2.91 53.36
CA SER A 134 43.94 -2.12 54.61
C SER A 134 44.83 -2.70 55.72
N ILE A 135 45.09 -4.02 55.69
CA ILE A 135 45.96 -4.71 56.66
C ILE A 135 47.43 -4.41 56.37
N THR A 136 47.83 -4.30 55.10
CA THR A 136 49.20 -3.93 54.71
C THR A 136 49.45 -2.42 54.80
N ALA A 137 48.45 -1.59 54.47
CA ALA A 137 48.56 -0.13 54.54
C ALA A 137 48.83 0.39 55.96
N LYS A 138 48.25 -0.24 56.99
CA LYS A 138 48.41 0.13 58.42
C LYS A 138 49.83 0.02 58.98
N LYS A 139 50.82 -0.42 58.19
CA LYS A 139 52.26 -0.38 58.55
C LYS A 139 52.99 0.87 58.02
N LYS A 140 52.37 1.70 57.16
CA LYS A 140 52.97 2.94 56.64
C LYS A 140 52.57 4.21 57.38
N GLU A 141 51.45 4.21 58.09
CA GLU A 141 50.95 5.38 58.83
C GLU A 141 50.72 5.03 60.30
N SER A 142 51.71 5.32 61.14
CA SER A 142 51.64 5.10 62.59
C SER A 142 52.29 6.25 63.38
N ASN A 143 51.72 7.46 63.26
CA ASN A 143 51.98 8.57 64.19
C ASN A 143 51.20 8.40 65.53
N PHE A 144 51.05 7.15 65.98
CA PHE A 144 50.39 6.78 67.23
C PHE A 144 51.33 5.95 68.08
N SER A 145 51.51 6.35 69.34
CA SER A 145 52.33 5.67 70.34
C SER A 145 51.67 4.37 70.81
N VAL A 146 51.74 3.33 69.98
CA VAL A 146 51.42 1.94 70.38
C VAL A 146 52.64 1.36 71.11
N PRO A 147 52.46 0.61 72.22
CA PRO A 147 53.56 -0.11 72.85
C PRO A 147 54.27 -1.03 71.83
N GLU A 148 55.59 -1.11 71.90
CA GLU A 148 56.40 -1.86 70.93
C GLU A 148 56.20 -3.38 71.09
N ILE A 149 55.13 -3.90 70.49
CA ILE A 149 54.92 -5.34 70.33
C ILE A 149 56.03 -5.84 69.42
N GLN A 150 57.04 -6.48 69.99
CA GLN A 150 58.11 -7.17 69.26
C GLN A 150 57.54 -8.39 68.53
N MET A 151 56.86 -8.11 67.42
CA MET A 151 56.22 -9.10 66.56
C MET A 151 57.31 -9.93 65.90
N ASN A 152 57.50 -11.16 66.39
CA ASN A 152 58.54 -12.09 65.95
C ASN A 152 58.67 -12.08 64.41
N PRO A 153 59.87 -11.79 63.84
CA PRO A 153 60.06 -11.69 62.40
C PRO A 153 59.57 -12.90 61.61
N SER A 154 59.63 -14.11 62.18
CA SER A 154 59.10 -15.33 61.57
C SER A 154 57.56 -15.30 61.45
N ILE A 155 56.87 -14.80 62.49
CA ILE A 155 55.42 -14.60 62.47
C ILE A 155 55.05 -13.51 61.45
N TRP A 156 55.77 -12.38 61.42
CA TRP A 156 55.51 -11.33 60.42
C TRP A 156 55.72 -11.83 58.98
N ASN A 157 56.81 -12.55 58.72
CA ASN A 157 57.07 -13.15 57.39
C ASN A 157 56.01 -14.18 57.00
N THR A 158 55.47 -14.93 57.97
CA THR A 158 54.34 -15.84 57.76
C THR A 158 53.07 -15.08 57.39
N VAL A 159 52.71 -14.03 58.13
CA VAL A 159 51.56 -13.15 57.84
C VAL A 159 51.70 -12.50 56.46
N GLN A 160 52.88 -12.00 56.09
CA GLN A 160 53.14 -11.46 54.75
C GLN A 160 52.94 -12.52 53.66
N LYS A 161 53.49 -13.73 53.84
CA LYS A 161 53.30 -14.84 52.89
C LYS A 161 51.82 -15.22 52.73
N THR A 162 51.08 -15.31 53.84
CA THR A 162 49.63 -15.59 53.83
C THR A 162 48.86 -14.48 53.10
N ILE A 163 49.16 -13.20 53.36
CA ILE A 163 48.53 -12.07 52.66
C ILE A 163 48.85 -12.10 51.15
N SER A 164 50.10 -12.38 50.75
CA SER A 164 50.46 -12.51 49.33
C SER A 164 49.68 -13.62 48.64
N VAL A 165 49.53 -14.80 49.27
CA VAL A 165 48.73 -15.90 48.74
C VAL A 165 47.24 -15.52 48.65
N MET A 166 46.69 -14.84 49.66
CA MET A 166 45.30 -14.34 49.62
C MET A 166 45.07 -13.30 48.51
N LEU A 167 46.04 -12.43 48.24
CA LEU A 167 45.97 -11.45 47.16
C LEU A 167 46.12 -12.11 45.78
N GLU A 168 47.01 -13.09 45.64
CA GLU A 168 47.18 -13.85 44.40
C GLU A 168 45.92 -14.66 44.06
N GLU A 169 45.32 -15.30 45.06
CA GLU A 169 44.07 -16.06 44.90
C GLU A 169 42.88 -15.14 44.58
N ASN A 170 42.75 -14.01 45.27
CA ASN A 170 41.70 -13.04 44.97
C ASN A 170 41.85 -12.45 43.56
N ALA A 171 43.08 -12.21 43.08
CA ALA A 171 43.32 -11.74 41.71
C ALA A 171 42.94 -12.78 40.65
N LYS A 172 43.15 -14.08 40.90
CA LYS A 172 42.66 -15.15 40.01
C LYS A 172 41.13 -15.17 39.94
N GLN A 173 40.46 -15.06 41.09
CA GLN A 173 39.00 -15.02 41.17
C GLN A 173 38.42 -13.76 40.52
N GLU A 174 39.08 -12.61 40.67
CA GLU A 174 38.74 -11.35 40.01
C GLU A 174 38.82 -11.47 38.47
N ILE A 175 39.89 -12.04 37.92
CA ILE A 175 40.03 -12.28 36.48
C ILE A 175 38.96 -13.25 35.98
N ALA A 176 38.79 -14.41 36.63
CA ALA A 176 37.78 -15.40 36.23
C ALA A 176 36.35 -14.80 36.24
N LYS A 177 36.02 -13.99 37.25
CA LYS A 177 34.71 -13.32 37.33
C LYS A 177 34.54 -12.21 36.28
N LEU A 178 35.61 -11.51 35.88
CA LEU A 178 35.56 -10.59 34.75
C LEU A 178 35.33 -11.31 33.41
N GLU A 179 35.94 -12.48 33.21
CA GLU A 179 35.66 -13.32 32.03
C GLU A 179 34.22 -13.85 32.04
N GLU A 180 33.69 -14.30 33.18
CA GLU A 180 32.27 -14.65 33.31
C GLU A 180 31.35 -13.45 32.98
N ILE A 181 31.68 -12.24 33.45
CA ILE A 181 30.90 -11.01 33.17
C ILE A 181 30.93 -10.68 31.67
N ASP A 182 32.08 -10.76 31.01
CA ASP A 182 32.21 -10.42 29.59
C ASP A 182 31.42 -11.38 28.70
N ASN A 183 31.56 -12.70 28.92
CA ASN A 183 30.78 -13.72 28.20
C ASN A 183 29.27 -13.54 28.42
N LEU A 184 28.85 -13.27 29.66
CA LEU A 184 27.44 -13.14 30.01
C LEU A 184 26.82 -11.83 29.49
N ARG A 185 27.62 -10.76 29.34
CA ARG A 185 27.21 -9.55 28.59
C ARG A 185 26.95 -9.86 27.12
N GLU A 186 27.81 -10.62 26.45
CA GLU A 186 27.59 -10.98 25.04
C GLU A 186 26.28 -11.76 24.84
N GLU A 187 26.02 -12.76 25.69
CA GLU A 187 24.77 -13.53 25.65
C GLU A 187 23.54 -12.64 25.89
N LEU A 188 23.61 -11.73 26.86
CA LEU A 188 22.53 -10.79 27.15
C LEU A 188 22.26 -9.88 25.95
N LEU A 189 23.30 -9.29 25.33
CA LEU A 189 23.18 -8.39 24.18
C LEU A 189 22.57 -9.09 22.95
N VAL A 190 22.87 -10.38 22.73
CA VAL A 190 22.29 -11.18 21.65
C VAL A 190 20.82 -11.52 21.93
N ALA A 191 20.49 -11.91 23.17
CA ALA A 191 19.11 -12.14 23.58
C ALA A 191 18.27 -10.85 23.48
N GLU A 192 18.86 -9.70 23.83
CA GLU A 192 18.25 -8.38 23.74
C GLU A 192 18.01 -7.96 22.28
N ALA A 193 18.95 -8.20 21.36
CA ALA A 193 18.77 -7.94 19.94
C ALA A 193 17.68 -8.85 19.32
N LYS A 194 17.62 -10.14 19.71
CA LYS A 194 16.54 -11.06 19.31
C LYS A 194 15.18 -10.57 19.84
N LEU A 195 15.14 -10.14 21.09
CA LEU A 195 13.95 -9.64 21.75
C LEU A 195 13.44 -8.34 21.11
N ASP A 196 14.30 -7.35 20.87
CA ASP A 196 13.92 -6.08 20.24
C ASP A 196 13.35 -6.27 18.82
N PHE A 197 13.87 -7.24 18.04
CA PHE A 197 13.32 -7.61 16.73
C PHE A 197 11.87 -8.14 16.83
N TYR A 198 11.59 -9.07 17.76
CA TYR A 198 10.24 -9.67 17.86
C TYR A 198 9.24 -8.80 18.64
N LYS A 199 9.67 -7.93 19.55
CA LYS A 199 8.80 -6.97 20.29
C LYS A 199 8.00 -6.06 19.35
N ARG A 200 8.54 -5.70 18.18
CA ARG A 200 7.93 -4.76 17.22
C ARG A 200 7.14 -5.42 16.10
N ALA A 201 6.95 -6.75 16.14
CA ALA A 201 5.89 -7.35 15.36
C ALA A 201 4.53 -6.75 15.81
N GLU A 202 3.78 -6.22 14.84
CA GLU A 202 2.65 -5.29 14.98
C GLU A 202 1.66 -5.68 16.10
N GLU A 203 1.23 -4.75 16.98
CA GLU A 203 0.00 -4.99 17.77
C GLU A 203 -1.18 -5.19 16.81
N LYS A 204 -1.91 -6.30 16.91
CA LYS A 204 -3.01 -6.63 16.00
C LYS A 204 -4.34 -6.54 16.70
N VAL A 205 -5.22 -5.67 16.22
CA VAL A 205 -6.63 -5.75 16.59
C VAL A 205 -7.23 -6.95 15.87
N ARG A 206 -7.79 -7.88 16.63
CA ARG A 206 -8.60 -8.99 16.13
C ARG A 206 -10.01 -8.81 16.66
N LYS A 207 -10.98 -9.42 15.99
CA LYS A 207 -12.37 -9.49 16.41
C LYS A 207 -12.74 -10.91 16.80
N LYS A 208 -13.72 -11.00 17.69
CA LYS A 208 -14.35 -12.24 18.16
C LYS A 208 -15.85 -12.11 17.91
N ILE A 209 -16.42 -13.05 17.16
CA ILE A 209 -17.86 -13.12 16.90
C ILE A 209 -18.45 -14.09 17.92
N ILE A 210 -19.34 -13.57 18.77
CA ILE A 210 -20.08 -14.33 19.80
C ILE A 210 -21.51 -14.53 19.29
N ILE A 211 -21.99 -15.76 19.35
CA ILE A 211 -23.25 -16.20 18.72
C ILE A 211 -24.10 -16.89 19.78
N ASP A 212 -25.11 -16.18 20.28
CA ASP A 212 -26.07 -16.76 21.23
C ASP A 212 -27.24 -17.37 20.47
N PHE A 213 -27.63 -18.58 20.87
CA PHE A 213 -28.63 -19.37 20.17
C PHE A 213 -29.45 -20.24 21.12
N GLN A 214 -30.62 -20.68 20.65
CA GLN A 214 -31.46 -21.64 21.34
C GLN A 214 -31.77 -22.80 20.38
N SER A 215 -31.51 -24.03 20.82
CA SER A 215 -31.92 -25.28 20.16
C SER A 215 -32.79 -26.11 21.10
N SER A 216 -33.69 -26.94 20.54
CA SER A 216 -34.45 -27.97 21.27
C SER A 216 -33.87 -29.38 21.11
N LEU A 217 -32.86 -29.56 20.25
CA LEU A 217 -32.27 -30.86 19.90
C LEU A 217 -30.75 -30.89 20.18
N ARG A 218 -30.24 -32.10 20.44
CA ARG A 218 -28.81 -32.40 20.54
C ARG A 218 -28.35 -33.13 19.28
N GLU A 219 -27.59 -32.44 18.44
CA GLU A 219 -27.06 -32.97 17.19
C GLU A 219 -25.74 -32.27 16.84
N LYS A 220 -24.91 -32.91 16.01
CA LYS A 220 -23.77 -32.24 15.35
C LYS A 220 -24.26 -31.67 14.03
N ILE A 221 -24.08 -30.37 13.84
CA ILE A 221 -24.50 -29.68 12.61
C ILE A 221 -23.35 -28.87 12.01
N GLN A 222 -23.46 -28.55 10.73
CA GLN A 222 -22.58 -27.55 10.11
C GLN A 222 -23.21 -26.17 10.18
N PHE A 223 -22.37 -25.15 10.32
CA PHE A 223 -22.78 -23.75 10.25
C PHE A 223 -21.83 -22.97 9.35
N HIS A 224 -22.36 -21.89 8.78
CA HIS A 224 -21.60 -20.93 8.01
C HIS A 224 -21.78 -19.53 8.62
N VAL A 225 -20.68 -18.79 8.70
CA VAL A 225 -20.68 -17.37 9.02
C VAL A 225 -20.16 -16.62 7.80
N ASP A 226 -21.03 -15.77 7.25
CA ASP A 226 -20.78 -14.94 6.09
C ASP A 226 -20.57 -13.49 6.53
N TYR A 227 -19.56 -12.80 6.00
CA TYR A 227 -19.32 -11.38 6.32
C TYR A 227 -18.58 -10.67 5.18
N MET A 228 -18.74 -9.35 5.12
CA MET A 228 -17.95 -8.47 4.28
C MET A 228 -16.70 -8.01 5.04
N VAL A 229 -15.54 -8.05 4.38
CA VAL A 229 -14.25 -7.57 4.88
C VAL A 229 -13.62 -6.59 3.90
N SER A 230 -12.93 -5.58 4.42
CA SER A 230 -12.30 -4.51 3.62
C SER A 230 -10.80 -4.78 3.41
N GLY A 231 -10.20 -4.19 2.38
CA GLY A 231 -8.78 -4.41 2.05
C GLY A 231 -8.52 -5.62 1.15
N ALA A 232 -9.53 -6.03 0.39
CA ALA A 232 -9.45 -7.05 -0.64
C ALA A 232 -9.79 -6.44 -2.00
N GLU A 233 -9.00 -6.70 -3.03
CA GLU A 233 -9.19 -6.10 -4.36
C GLU A 233 -9.04 -7.14 -5.47
N TRP A 234 -9.76 -6.95 -6.58
CA TRP A 234 -9.49 -7.68 -7.81
C TRP A 234 -9.59 -6.78 -9.05
N TYR A 235 -8.79 -7.10 -10.06
CA TYR A 235 -8.78 -6.43 -11.36
C TYR A 235 -8.76 -7.48 -12.49
N PRO A 236 -9.50 -7.26 -13.60
CA PRO A 236 -9.40 -8.09 -14.79
C PRO A 236 -8.03 -7.91 -15.45
N HIS A 237 -7.44 -8.99 -15.96
CA HIS A 237 -6.18 -8.95 -16.69
C HIS A 237 -6.17 -10.03 -17.77
N TYR A 238 -5.72 -9.68 -18.97
CA TYR A 238 -5.70 -10.56 -20.12
C TYR A 238 -4.27 -10.80 -20.61
N ALA A 239 -4.07 -11.92 -21.30
CA ALA A 239 -2.91 -12.14 -22.14
C ALA A 239 -3.36 -12.84 -23.42
N VAL A 240 -2.84 -12.47 -24.58
CA VAL A 240 -3.10 -13.17 -25.84
C VAL A 240 -1.80 -13.68 -26.43
N LYS A 241 -1.74 -15.00 -26.67
CA LYS A 241 -0.74 -15.62 -27.55
C LYS A 241 -1.27 -15.68 -28.96
N VAL A 242 -0.54 -15.11 -29.91
CA VAL A 242 -0.91 -15.02 -31.32
C VAL A 242 0.01 -15.88 -32.17
N ASP A 243 -0.57 -16.73 -33.00
CA ASP A 243 0.11 -17.34 -34.15
C ASP A 243 -0.44 -16.73 -35.44
N THR A 244 0.39 -15.93 -36.11
CA THR A 244 0.04 -15.27 -37.37
C THR A 244 -0.08 -16.24 -38.56
N VAL A 245 0.44 -17.46 -38.45
CA VAL A 245 0.37 -18.49 -39.50
C VAL A 245 -0.95 -19.26 -39.42
N THR A 246 -1.29 -19.83 -38.25
CA THR A 246 -2.56 -20.57 -38.08
C THR A 246 -3.77 -19.67 -37.82
N LYS A 247 -3.54 -18.40 -37.40
CA LYS A 247 -4.58 -17.44 -36.96
C LYS A 247 -5.37 -17.90 -35.72
N ILE A 248 -4.82 -18.87 -34.98
CA ILE A 248 -5.33 -19.34 -33.70
C ILE A 248 -4.65 -18.51 -32.61
N ASN A 249 -5.47 -17.79 -31.83
CA ASN A 249 -5.00 -16.93 -30.76
C ASN A 249 -5.53 -17.46 -29.42
N SER A 250 -4.67 -17.81 -28.48
CA SER A 250 -5.09 -18.21 -27.13
C SER A 250 -5.20 -16.97 -26.24
N LEU A 251 -6.43 -16.58 -25.93
CA LEU A 251 -6.75 -15.57 -24.94
C LEU A 251 -6.85 -16.20 -23.55
N PHE A 252 -5.97 -15.77 -22.65
CA PHE A 252 -5.96 -16.11 -21.24
C PHE A 252 -6.62 -14.96 -20.46
N PHE A 253 -7.57 -15.29 -19.59
CA PHE A 253 -8.24 -14.34 -18.71
C PHE A 253 -7.92 -14.67 -17.25
N TYR A 254 -7.38 -13.69 -16.54
CA TYR A 254 -6.99 -13.75 -15.14
C TYR A 254 -7.71 -12.69 -14.31
N ALA A 255 -7.85 -12.95 -13.00
CA ALA A 255 -7.99 -11.91 -12.00
C ALA A 255 -6.61 -11.66 -11.36
N LEU A 256 -6.19 -10.39 -11.31
CA LEU A 256 -5.15 -9.96 -10.37
C LEU A 256 -5.81 -9.62 -9.04
N VAL A 257 -5.49 -10.39 -8.00
CA VAL A 257 -6.10 -10.28 -6.67
C VAL A 257 -5.08 -9.77 -5.67
N ARG A 258 -5.48 -8.80 -4.83
CA ARG A 258 -4.69 -8.32 -3.69
C ARG A 258 -5.46 -8.57 -2.40
N ASN A 259 -4.83 -9.25 -1.44
CA ASN A 259 -5.40 -9.50 -0.12
C ASN A 259 -4.56 -8.77 0.96
N ASN A 260 -5.19 -7.81 1.63
CA ASN A 260 -4.70 -7.09 2.81
C ASN A 260 -5.84 -7.02 3.85
N THR A 261 -6.60 -8.10 3.99
CA THR A 261 -7.76 -8.15 4.90
C THR A 261 -7.38 -8.42 6.36
N GLY A 262 -6.26 -9.11 6.59
CA GLY A 262 -5.90 -9.72 7.87
C GLY A 262 -6.14 -11.23 7.93
N GLU A 263 -6.74 -11.83 6.89
CA GLU A 263 -7.04 -13.26 6.80
C GLU A 263 -6.36 -13.93 5.60
N ASP A 264 -5.58 -14.99 5.86
CA ASP A 264 -5.08 -15.87 4.82
C ASP A 264 -6.19 -16.78 4.28
N TRP A 265 -6.33 -16.83 2.96
CA TRP A 265 -7.30 -17.67 2.27
C TRP A 265 -6.57 -18.90 1.73
N GLN A 266 -6.87 -20.10 2.22
CA GLN A 266 -6.16 -21.33 1.87
C GLN A 266 -7.10 -22.36 1.26
N ASN A 267 -6.85 -22.78 0.01
CA ASN A 267 -7.67 -23.76 -0.73
C ASN A 267 -9.17 -23.38 -0.83
N VAL A 268 -9.44 -22.12 -1.21
CA VAL A 268 -10.76 -21.47 -1.16
C VAL A 268 -11.44 -21.45 -2.55
N ASP A 269 -12.77 -21.60 -2.57
CA ASP A 269 -13.59 -21.36 -3.77
C ASP A 269 -13.73 -19.86 -4.03
N PHE A 270 -13.11 -19.37 -5.09
CA PHE A 270 -13.17 -17.95 -5.45
C PHE A 270 -14.31 -17.61 -6.41
N SER A 271 -14.77 -16.36 -6.35
CA SER A 271 -15.56 -15.73 -7.41
C SER A 271 -15.25 -14.24 -7.48
N PHE A 272 -15.36 -13.65 -8.66
CA PHE A 272 -15.03 -12.25 -8.93
C PHE A 272 -16.30 -11.54 -9.42
N SER A 273 -16.69 -10.45 -8.77
CA SER A 273 -17.93 -9.70 -9.06
C SER A 273 -17.60 -8.26 -9.44
N ALA A 274 -18.29 -7.78 -10.47
CA ALA A 274 -18.17 -6.42 -10.98
C ALA A 274 -19.24 -5.45 -10.41
N ALA A 275 -19.97 -5.87 -9.37
CA ALA A 275 -20.88 -5.02 -8.61
C ALA A 275 -20.13 -4.12 -7.61
N ASP A 276 -20.78 -3.02 -7.20
CA ASP A 276 -20.35 -2.21 -6.06
C ASP A 276 -21.19 -2.53 -4.80
N PRO A 277 -20.62 -3.13 -3.74
CA PRO A 277 -21.31 -3.32 -2.46
C PRO A 277 -21.64 -2.04 -1.69
N ASN A 278 -21.24 -0.86 -2.21
CA ASN A 278 -21.52 0.45 -1.64
C ASN A 278 -22.61 1.22 -2.41
N GLN A 279 -23.04 0.72 -3.58
CA GLN A 279 -24.04 1.39 -4.41
C GLN A 279 -25.37 1.47 -3.66
N ASN A 280 -25.92 2.68 -3.55
CA ASN A 280 -27.25 2.85 -2.96
C ASN A 280 -28.32 2.24 -3.88
N SER A 281 -29.19 1.41 -3.30
CA SER A 281 -30.34 0.81 -3.99
C SER A 281 -31.58 1.70 -3.98
N ASP A 282 -31.61 2.75 -3.15
CA ASP A 282 -32.75 3.68 -3.08
C ASP A 282 -32.79 4.61 -4.31
N LEU A 283 -34.01 4.90 -4.78
CA LEU A 283 -34.25 5.89 -5.83
C LEU A 283 -33.79 7.29 -5.35
N PRO A 284 -32.93 8.02 -6.09
CA PRO A 284 -32.54 9.38 -5.73
C PRO A 284 -33.75 10.31 -5.62
N ILE A 285 -33.81 11.10 -4.54
CA ILE A 285 -34.92 12.04 -4.29
C ILE A 285 -34.86 13.16 -5.32
N LEU A 286 -35.84 13.17 -6.23
CA LEU A 286 -36.03 14.25 -7.20
C LEU A 286 -36.36 15.56 -6.45
N LYS A 287 -35.45 16.53 -6.56
CA LYS A 287 -35.71 17.91 -6.11
C LYS A 287 -36.47 18.67 -7.19
N GLU A 288 -37.31 19.60 -6.77
CA GLU A 288 -37.98 20.52 -7.70
C GLU A 288 -36.97 21.40 -8.44
N TRP A 289 -37.07 21.45 -9.77
CA TRP A 289 -36.25 22.35 -10.58
C TRP A 289 -36.96 23.70 -10.72
N ARG A 290 -36.66 24.63 -9.81
CA ARG A 290 -37.13 26.02 -9.91
C ARG A 290 -36.19 26.83 -10.80
N ILE A 291 -36.80 27.66 -11.64
CA ILE A 291 -36.12 28.68 -12.43
C ILE A 291 -36.57 30.04 -11.90
N GLY A 292 -35.62 30.94 -11.69
CA GLY A 292 -35.85 32.35 -11.39
C GLY A 292 -34.99 33.22 -12.29
N TYR A 293 -35.23 34.52 -12.27
CA TYR A 293 -34.33 35.51 -12.85
C TYR A 293 -33.65 36.28 -11.71
N GLU A 294 -32.40 36.66 -11.92
CA GLU A 294 -31.71 37.63 -11.08
C GLU A 294 -31.74 38.96 -11.83
N GLU A 295 -32.43 39.95 -11.26
CA GLU A 295 -32.40 41.32 -11.79
C GLU A 295 -31.00 41.88 -11.51
N ILE A 296 -30.17 41.97 -12.56
CA ILE A 296 -28.91 42.71 -12.50
C ILE A 296 -29.28 44.16 -12.16
N GLN A 297 -28.95 44.59 -10.95
CA GLN A 297 -29.04 46.01 -10.61
C GLN A 297 -28.02 46.76 -11.45
N ASP A 298 -28.49 47.60 -12.37
CA ASP A 298 -27.65 48.53 -13.14
C ASP A 298 -26.84 49.38 -12.15
N ASP A 299 -25.54 49.13 -12.11
CA ASP A 299 -24.66 49.68 -11.08
C ASP A 299 -24.64 51.22 -11.15
N LEU A 300 -24.75 51.85 -9.97
CA LEU A 300 -25.17 53.25 -9.88
C LEU A 300 -24.22 54.20 -10.62
N LYS A 301 -24.79 55.06 -11.48
CA LYS A 301 -24.09 56.21 -12.07
C LYS A 301 -23.32 56.97 -10.97
N PRO A 302 -22.02 57.28 -11.16
CA PRO A 302 -21.18 57.80 -10.08
C PRO A 302 -21.68 59.17 -9.61
N GLN A 303 -22.34 59.20 -8.44
CA GLN A 303 -22.80 60.44 -7.83
C GLN A 303 -21.63 61.15 -7.13
N ILE A 304 -21.43 62.41 -7.48
CA ILE A 304 -20.41 63.28 -6.89
C ILE A 304 -20.82 63.59 -5.44
N SER A 305 -20.01 63.17 -4.47
CA SER A 305 -20.32 63.29 -3.05
C SER A 305 -20.10 64.73 -2.52
N PRO A 306 -21.14 65.41 -1.98
CA PRO A 306 -20.98 66.73 -1.37
C PRO A 306 -20.27 66.65 -0.01
N LYS A 307 -19.29 67.53 0.23
CA LYS A 307 -18.62 67.64 1.53
C LYS A 307 -19.53 68.27 2.60
N GLN A 308 -19.94 67.50 3.60
CA GLN A 308 -20.38 68.00 4.91
C GLN A 308 -19.74 67.12 5.99
N SER A 309 -18.88 67.57 6.91
CA SER A 309 -18.81 68.74 7.82
C SER A 309 -19.24 68.38 9.25
N ARG A 310 -18.31 68.54 10.20
CA ARG A 310 -18.42 68.10 11.61
C ARG A 310 -19.53 68.82 12.40
N ARG A 311 -20.26 68.05 13.24
CA ARG A 311 -20.67 68.28 14.66
C ARG A 311 -22.02 67.57 14.91
N ARG A 312 -22.41 67.02 16.06
CA ARG A 312 -21.86 66.67 17.40
C ARG A 312 -23.13 66.37 18.26
N ILE A 313 -23.14 65.32 19.10
CA ILE A 313 -23.72 65.30 20.48
C ILE A 313 -25.25 65.55 20.62
N SER A 314 -26.05 64.82 21.41
CA SER A 314 -25.96 63.58 22.21
C SER A 314 -27.40 62.99 22.34
N GLU A 315 -27.67 61.76 22.80
CA GLU A 315 -27.63 61.24 24.19
C GLU A 315 -27.90 59.70 24.15
N GLU A 316 -27.10 58.87 24.83
CA GLU A 316 -27.44 58.09 26.06
C GLU A 316 -28.35 56.84 25.85
N LYS A 317 -28.18 55.67 26.52
CA LYS A 317 -27.33 55.26 27.67
C LYS A 317 -26.63 53.89 27.48
N GLU A 318 -25.35 53.86 27.89
CA GLU A 318 -24.68 52.90 28.80
C GLU A 318 -24.91 51.36 28.72
N MET A 319 -23.96 50.68 28.06
CA MET A 319 -22.92 49.77 28.62
C MET A 319 -22.95 49.36 30.13
N PRO A 320 -22.38 48.19 30.53
CA PRO A 320 -20.93 47.93 30.41
C PRO A 320 -20.47 46.52 29.96
N SER A 321 -19.16 46.38 29.79
CA SER A 321 -18.47 45.26 29.12
C SER A 321 -17.17 44.84 29.83
N SER A 322 -16.67 43.63 29.53
CA SER A 322 -15.23 43.26 29.51
C SER A 322 -15.05 41.79 29.13
N LYS A 323 -13.99 41.29 28.46
CA LYS A 323 -12.89 41.81 27.60
C LYS A 323 -12.42 40.58 26.77
N LEU A 324 -12.14 40.66 25.46
CA LEU A 324 -10.86 41.04 24.80
C LEU A 324 -9.65 40.20 25.29
N ASP A 325 -8.78 39.60 24.46
CA ASP A 325 -8.47 39.71 23.00
C ASP A 325 -8.29 38.29 22.37
N GLY A 326 -8.06 38.01 21.07
CA GLY A 326 -7.93 38.75 19.79
C GLY A 326 -7.75 37.71 18.64
N GLN A 327 -8.30 37.87 17.42
CA GLN A 327 -7.68 38.42 16.19
C GLN A 327 -6.41 37.66 15.67
N ILE A 328 -6.23 37.35 14.37
CA ILE A 328 -6.97 37.73 13.13
C ILE A 328 -6.75 36.73 11.93
N SER A 329 -7.47 36.97 10.82
CA SER A 329 -7.53 36.32 9.48
C SER A 329 -6.26 35.67 8.87
N ASP A 330 -6.34 34.57 8.08
CA ASP A 330 -6.57 34.45 6.60
C ASP A 330 -5.43 35.05 5.71
N ASP A 331 -5.18 34.70 4.44
CA ASP A 331 -5.99 33.98 3.42
C ASP A 331 -5.15 33.42 2.23
N SER A 332 -5.77 32.54 1.41
CA SER A 332 -5.66 32.41 -0.06
C SER A 332 -4.44 31.75 -0.76
N LEU A 333 -4.60 31.51 -2.09
CA LEU A 333 -3.77 30.70 -3.01
C LEU A 333 -3.47 31.44 -4.34
N SER A 334 -2.70 30.80 -5.24
CA SER A 334 -2.63 31.02 -6.72
C SER A 334 -1.77 32.21 -7.22
N SER A 335 -1.22 32.26 -8.44
CA SER A 335 -1.13 31.31 -9.59
C SER A 335 0.13 31.57 -10.46
N ASP A 336 0.38 30.72 -11.45
CA ASP A 336 1.52 30.76 -12.40
C ASP A 336 1.52 31.91 -13.42
N THR A 337 2.69 32.21 -14.00
CA THR A 337 2.87 32.48 -15.46
C THR A 337 4.35 32.56 -15.88
N LEU A 338 4.58 32.50 -17.21
CA LEU A 338 5.84 32.78 -17.91
C LEU A 338 5.56 33.94 -18.91
N SER A 339 6.49 34.62 -19.59
CA SER A 339 7.93 34.41 -19.89
C SER A 339 8.64 35.80 -20.01
N THR A 340 9.78 36.10 -20.67
CA THR A 340 10.72 35.40 -21.59
C THR A 340 12.06 36.16 -21.62
N ASP A 341 13.15 35.45 -21.98
CA ASP A 341 14.36 35.86 -22.74
C ASP A 341 15.36 36.97 -22.30
N ASP A 342 16.60 36.71 -22.76
CA ASP A 342 17.79 37.54 -23.02
C ASP A 342 18.74 38.07 -21.90
N GLU A 343 19.99 38.19 -22.34
CA GLU A 343 21.28 38.07 -21.65
C GLU A 343 21.68 39.22 -20.69
N GLU A 344 22.37 38.87 -19.59
CA GLU A 344 23.76 39.34 -19.36
C GLU A 344 24.50 38.48 -18.30
N VAL A 345 25.84 38.51 -18.31
CA VAL A 345 26.69 37.61 -17.49
C VAL A 345 27.42 38.39 -16.39
N GLU A 346 27.05 38.17 -15.13
CA GLU A 346 27.84 38.66 -13.98
C GLU A 346 28.11 37.60 -12.90
N ASN A 347 29.29 37.68 -12.27
CA ASN A 347 29.80 36.69 -11.32
C ASN A 347 29.14 36.82 -9.94
N TYR A 348 28.41 35.79 -9.50
CA TYR A 348 27.96 35.70 -8.09
C TYR A 348 28.42 34.44 -7.36
N LYS A 349 29.00 34.64 -6.17
CA LYS A 349 29.51 33.57 -5.30
C LYS A 349 28.36 32.73 -4.73
N PRO A 350 28.53 31.40 -4.58
CA PRO A 350 27.46 30.53 -4.07
C PRO A 350 27.11 30.86 -2.62
N ARG A 351 25.91 31.43 -2.40
CA ARG A 351 25.30 31.52 -1.07
C ARG A 351 24.82 30.13 -0.64
N PRO A 352 24.88 29.78 0.66
CA PRO A 352 24.57 28.43 1.13
C PRO A 352 23.10 28.09 0.88
N ARG A 353 22.84 26.86 0.39
CA ARG A 353 21.49 26.31 0.30
C ARG A 353 20.83 26.37 1.68
N LYS A 354 19.71 27.08 1.81
CA LYS A 354 18.82 26.94 2.96
C LYS A 354 18.47 25.45 3.07
N LYS A 355 18.73 24.85 4.24
CA LYS A 355 18.22 23.50 4.52
C LYS A 355 16.71 23.58 4.47
N SER A 356 16.08 22.81 3.59
CA SER A 356 14.65 22.53 3.72
C SER A 356 14.44 21.91 5.10
N GLU A 357 13.51 22.48 5.87
CA GLU A 357 13.18 21.92 7.16
C GLU A 357 12.45 20.59 6.91
N LYS A 358 13.20 19.48 6.99
CA LYS A 358 12.61 18.20 7.36
C LYS A 358 11.77 18.49 8.59
N LYS A 359 10.44 18.33 8.51
CA LYS A 359 9.59 18.25 9.69
C LYS A 359 10.28 17.28 10.63
N LYS A 360 10.77 17.77 11.77
CA LYS A 360 11.37 16.91 12.77
C LYS A 360 10.26 16.01 13.28
N PHE A 361 10.23 14.77 12.76
CA PHE A 361 9.78 13.66 13.57
C PHE A 361 10.47 13.82 14.92
N LYS A 362 9.69 14.04 15.98
CA LYS A 362 10.19 13.71 17.31
C LYS A 362 10.60 12.24 17.22
N PRO A 363 11.82 11.86 17.62
CA PRO A 363 12.07 10.46 17.92
C PRO A 363 11.00 10.05 18.94
N GLN A 364 10.18 9.06 18.59
CA GLN A 364 9.42 8.35 19.61
C GLN A 364 10.45 7.72 20.55
N GLU A 365 10.19 7.77 21.85
CA GLU A 365 11.22 7.51 22.86
C GLU A 365 11.86 6.13 22.65
N ALA A 366 13.19 6.13 22.54
CA ALA A 366 13.95 4.96 22.14
C ALA A 366 13.92 3.91 23.25
N ASN A 367 13.10 2.86 23.07
CA ASN A 367 12.95 1.68 23.92
C ASN A 367 13.45 1.88 25.36
N GLU A 368 12.68 2.58 26.22
CA GLU A 368 13.08 2.75 27.62
C GLU A 368 13.08 1.41 28.36
N TYR A 369 14.27 0.83 28.46
CA TYR A 369 14.62 -0.19 29.44
C TYR A 369 14.35 0.38 30.84
N SER A 370 13.78 -0.43 31.73
CA SER A 370 13.55 -0.01 33.11
C SER A 370 14.89 0.42 33.73
N PRO A 371 14.97 1.55 34.48
CA PRO A 371 16.25 2.11 34.94
C PRO A 371 17.20 1.09 35.58
N GLN A 372 16.64 0.16 36.36
CA GLN A 372 17.37 -0.94 37.02
C GLN A 372 18.12 -1.87 36.04
N GLN A 373 17.61 -2.04 34.81
CA GLN A 373 18.24 -2.85 33.76
C GLN A 373 19.45 -2.11 33.19
N THR A 374 19.30 -0.81 32.93
CA THR A 374 20.35 0.11 32.49
C THR A 374 21.48 0.18 33.50
N ASP A 375 21.16 0.23 34.80
CA ASP A 375 22.13 0.23 35.90
C ASP A 375 22.99 -1.05 35.94
N ILE A 376 22.38 -2.24 35.79
CA ILE A 376 23.11 -3.53 35.76
C ILE A 376 24.07 -3.59 34.57
N GLN A 377 23.65 -3.09 33.41
CA GLN A 377 24.49 -3.01 32.21
C GLN A 377 25.57 -1.93 32.32
N ALA A 378 25.34 -0.82 33.02
CA ALA A 378 26.36 0.18 33.30
C ALA A 378 27.41 -0.34 34.29
N GLN A 379 26.97 -0.97 35.39
CA GLN A 379 27.84 -1.52 36.44
C GLN A 379 28.80 -2.59 35.88
N SER A 380 28.28 -3.56 35.13
CA SER A 380 29.11 -4.61 34.49
C SER A 380 30.09 -4.06 33.46
N LYS A 381 29.72 -2.98 32.74
CA LYS A 381 30.62 -2.28 31.81
C LYS A 381 31.77 -1.60 32.55
N ASN A 382 31.47 -0.89 33.64
CA ASN A 382 32.46 -0.21 34.47
C ASN A 382 33.47 -1.18 35.10
N PHE A 383 33.04 -2.39 35.48
CA PHE A 383 33.95 -3.42 35.98
C PHE A 383 34.97 -3.89 34.93
N LEU A 384 34.54 -4.06 33.68
CA LEU A 384 35.41 -4.44 32.57
C LEU A 384 36.37 -3.31 32.16
N THR A 385 35.89 -2.05 32.08
CA THR A 385 36.75 -0.90 31.74
C THR A 385 37.80 -0.61 32.80
N ASN A 386 37.42 -0.63 34.08
CA ASN A 386 38.30 -0.18 35.17
C ASN A 386 39.42 -1.18 35.47
N ASN A 387 39.26 -2.44 35.07
CA ASN A 387 40.28 -3.49 35.19
C ASN A 387 41.06 -3.73 33.88
N ALA A 388 40.94 -2.82 32.89
CA ALA A 388 41.65 -2.85 31.61
C ALA A 388 41.53 -4.18 30.82
N VAL A 389 40.42 -4.89 30.98
CA VAL A 389 40.16 -6.18 30.32
C VAL A 389 40.02 -5.97 28.81
N GLN A 390 40.61 -6.85 28.00
CA GLN A 390 40.34 -6.92 26.57
C GLN A 390 38.96 -7.54 26.31
N SER A 391 37.92 -6.80 26.70
CA SER A 391 36.52 -7.19 26.58
C SER A 391 36.14 -7.44 25.12
N ARG A 392 35.64 -8.66 24.86
CA ARG A 392 35.00 -9.03 23.60
C ARG A 392 33.61 -8.41 23.52
N SER A 393 32.91 -8.33 24.66
CA SER A 393 31.55 -7.76 24.68
C SER A 393 31.48 -6.31 24.23
N PHE A 394 32.54 -5.50 24.34
CA PHE A 394 32.53 -4.13 23.79
C PHE A 394 32.53 -4.10 22.25
N ALA A 395 33.22 -5.03 21.59
CA ALA A 395 33.18 -5.15 20.13
C ALA A 395 31.82 -5.73 19.66
N THR A 396 31.32 -6.72 20.39
CA THR A 396 30.01 -7.35 20.16
C THR A 396 28.86 -6.37 20.39
N GLU A 397 28.91 -5.52 21.42
CA GLU A 397 27.94 -4.47 21.74
C GLU A 397 27.79 -3.47 20.58
N ASN A 398 28.90 -2.98 20.01
CA ASN A 398 28.85 -2.07 18.86
C ASN A 398 28.25 -2.73 17.61
N ASN A 399 28.63 -3.97 17.32
CA ASN A 399 28.09 -4.74 16.21
C ASN A 399 26.58 -5.00 16.37
N LEU A 400 26.13 -5.38 17.57
CA LEU A 400 24.73 -5.68 17.86
C LEU A 400 23.86 -4.42 17.93
N ASN A 401 24.36 -3.29 18.44
CA ASN A 401 23.65 -2.02 18.37
C ASN A 401 23.48 -1.56 16.90
N SER A 402 24.49 -1.75 16.06
CA SER A 402 24.38 -1.51 14.61
C SER A 402 23.40 -2.48 13.92
N LEU A 403 23.26 -3.71 14.43
CA LEU A 403 22.30 -4.71 13.93
C LEU A 403 20.85 -4.39 14.36
N LYS A 404 20.63 -3.97 15.61
CA LYS A 404 19.32 -3.50 16.11
C LYS A 404 18.78 -2.32 15.30
N ASN A 405 19.66 -1.41 14.86
CA ASN A 405 19.28 -0.30 13.98
C ASN A 405 18.82 -0.80 12.60
N ASP A 406 19.50 -1.77 11.99
CA ASP A 406 19.04 -2.37 10.73
C ASP A 406 17.72 -3.12 10.90
N PHE A 407 17.55 -3.85 12.02
CA PHE A 407 16.30 -4.54 12.37
C PHE A 407 15.13 -3.56 12.43
N GLN A 408 15.33 -2.42 13.09
CA GLN A 408 14.34 -1.35 13.12
C GLN A 408 14.09 -0.80 11.71
N ASN A 409 15.13 -0.36 11.01
CA ASN A 409 14.98 0.30 9.72
C ASN A 409 14.34 -0.62 8.66
N LEU A 410 14.60 -1.94 8.71
CA LEU A 410 13.94 -2.97 7.93
C LEU A 410 12.43 -2.99 8.18
N GLN A 411 12.02 -3.05 9.45
CA GLN A 411 10.61 -3.09 9.86
C GLN A 411 9.88 -1.78 9.54
N ASP A 412 10.48 -0.65 9.89
CA ASP A 412 9.95 0.70 9.66
C ASP A 412 9.80 0.99 8.16
N SER A 413 10.78 0.60 7.33
CA SER A 413 10.71 0.75 5.86
C SER A 413 9.66 -0.17 5.25
N PHE A 414 9.56 -1.42 5.73
CA PHE A 414 8.56 -2.38 5.27
C PHE A 414 7.14 -1.90 5.55
N ALA A 415 6.85 -1.48 6.79
CA ALA A 415 5.56 -0.93 7.19
C ALA A 415 5.22 0.36 6.42
N SER A 416 6.23 1.22 6.18
CA SER A 416 6.10 2.43 5.36
C SER A 416 5.99 2.16 3.85
N ARG A 417 5.93 0.89 3.42
CA ARG A 417 5.90 0.45 2.00
C ARG A 417 7.13 0.86 1.17
N ASN A 418 8.21 1.27 1.82
CA ASN A 418 9.49 1.58 1.20
C ASN A 418 10.31 0.29 1.01
N TYR A 419 9.85 -0.54 0.09
CA TYR A 419 10.39 -1.90 -0.09
C TYR A 419 11.84 -1.94 -0.59
N SER A 420 12.36 -0.87 -1.21
CA SER A 420 13.76 -0.81 -1.62
C SER A 420 14.69 -0.74 -0.41
N ASP A 421 14.46 0.25 0.46
CA ASP A 421 15.24 0.42 1.69
C ASP A 421 15.09 -0.80 2.61
N ALA A 422 13.90 -1.42 2.67
CA ALA A 422 13.69 -2.66 3.40
C ALA A 422 14.60 -3.80 2.91
N ILE A 423 14.79 -3.98 1.60
CA ILE A 423 15.73 -4.98 1.04
C ILE A 423 17.17 -4.65 1.44
N ASP A 424 17.58 -3.38 1.35
CA ASP A 424 18.94 -2.97 1.67
C ASP A 424 19.26 -3.07 3.17
N TYR A 425 18.33 -2.75 4.07
CA TYR A 425 18.50 -2.98 5.51
C TYR A 425 18.47 -4.47 5.86
N GLY A 426 17.61 -5.27 5.22
CA GLY A 426 17.59 -6.73 5.40
C GLY A 426 18.91 -7.40 4.97
N LYS A 427 19.49 -6.94 3.86
CA LYS A 427 20.83 -7.35 3.42
C LYS A 427 21.92 -6.97 4.42
N GLN A 428 21.95 -5.72 4.88
CA GLN A 428 22.93 -5.24 5.87
C GLN A 428 22.84 -6.03 7.20
N ALA A 429 21.61 -6.29 7.67
CA ALA A 429 21.38 -7.11 8.85
C ALA A 429 21.90 -8.55 8.69
N LYS A 430 21.64 -9.20 7.54
CA LYS A 430 22.13 -10.55 7.24
C LYS A 430 23.67 -10.57 7.13
N GLU A 431 24.29 -9.56 6.51
CA GLU A 431 25.76 -9.41 6.50
C GLU A 431 26.35 -9.21 7.90
N LYS A 432 25.71 -8.43 8.78
CA LYS A 432 26.16 -8.23 10.16
C LYS A 432 26.02 -9.50 11.00
N ILE A 433 24.93 -10.26 10.86
CA ILE A 433 24.77 -11.59 11.51
C ILE A 433 25.89 -12.54 11.07
N LEU A 434 26.22 -12.59 9.76
CA LEU A 434 27.29 -13.42 9.23
C LEU A 434 28.70 -13.05 9.74
N ARG A 435 28.89 -11.85 10.30
CA ARG A 435 30.16 -11.42 10.93
C ARG A 435 30.26 -11.76 12.43
N LEU A 436 29.16 -12.15 13.08
CA LEU A 436 29.17 -12.64 14.47
C LEU A 436 29.90 -13.99 14.58
N ASN A 437 30.21 -14.43 15.80
CA ASN A 437 30.73 -15.79 16.04
C ASN A 437 29.67 -16.87 15.76
N GLU A 438 30.09 -18.13 15.63
CA GLU A 438 29.19 -19.25 15.29
C GLU A 438 28.05 -19.45 16.31
N ARG A 439 28.34 -19.23 17.60
CA ARG A 439 27.36 -19.35 18.69
C ARG A 439 26.20 -18.37 18.50
N TYR A 440 26.50 -17.10 18.24
CA TYR A 440 25.48 -16.06 18.10
C TYR A 440 24.76 -16.11 16.74
N ARG A 441 25.39 -16.65 15.69
CA ARG A 441 24.69 -17.01 14.45
C ARG A 441 23.60 -18.07 14.67
N LYS A 442 23.86 -19.09 15.51
CA LYS A 442 22.88 -20.13 15.85
C LYS A 442 21.71 -19.57 16.66
N GLU A 443 21.98 -18.69 17.63
CA GLU A 443 20.93 -18.00 18.42
C GLU A 443 19.98 -17.14 17.57
N LEU A 444 20.52 -16.49 16.53
CA LEU A 444 19.83 -15.59 15.61
C LEU A 444 19.37 -16.26 14.30
N ILE A 445 19.42 -17.58 14.16
CA ILE A 445 19.08 -18.26 12.90
C ILE A 445 17.63 -17.97 12.45
N GLN A 446 16.66 -18.14 13.35
CA GLN A 446 15.24 -17.79 13.14
C GLN A 446 15.03 -16.30 12.85
N THR A 447 15.89 -15.44 13.37
CA THR A 447 15.86 -13.99 13.12
C THR A 447 16.36 -13.69 11.71
N SER A 448 17.44 -14.35 11.27
CA SER A 448 17.95 -14.28 9.90
C SER A 448 16.93 -14.82 8.88
N GLU A 449 16.25 -15.93 9.19
CA GLU A 449 15.17 -16.48 8.37
C GLU A 449 14.01 -15.47 8.22
N LYS A 450 13.60 -14.82 9.31
CA LYS A 450 12.53 -13.81 9.26
C LYS A 450 12.95 -12.53 8.53
N ILE A 451 14.20 -12.12 8.63
CA ILE A 451 14.77 -11.01 7.84
C ILE A 451 14.74 -11.35 6.34
N GLU A 452 15.09 -12.58 5.98
CA GLU A 452 15.06 -13.06 4.59
C GLU A 452 13.62 -13.18 4.06
N GLU A 453 12.66 -13.60 4.90
CA GLU A 453 11.24 -13.59 4.58
C GLU A 453 10.72 -12.17 4.28
N ILE A 454 11.03 -11.19 5.15
CA ILE A 454 10.65 -9.78 4.95
C ILE A 454 11.33 -9.21 3.71
N SER A 455 12.61 -9.52 3.48
CA SER A 455 13.36 -9.06 2.29
C SER A 455 12.77 -9.65 1.00
N ARG A 456 12.43 -10.94 0.98
CA ARG A 456 11.78 -11.62 -0.15
C ARG A 456 10.38 -11.05 -0.42
N ARG A 457 9.59 -10.81 0.63
CA ARG A 457 8.26 -10.18 0.53
C ARG A 457 8.38 -8.74 0.03
N SER A 458 9.39 -7.99 0.47
CA SER A 458 9.70 -6.65 -0.04
C SER A 458 9.99 -6.66 -1.54
N ALA A 459 10.82 -7.59 -2.03
CA ALA A 459 11.11 -7.72 -3.46
C ALA A 459 9.85 -8.04 -4.30
N ILE A 460 8.97 -8.91 -3.79
CA ILE A 460 7.68 -9.23 -4.43
C ILE A 460 6.75 -8.00 -4.45
N LEU A 461 6.71 -7.22 -3.37
CA LEU A 461 5.88 -6.01 -3.31
C LEU A 461 6.47 -4.86 -4.16
N GLN A 462 7.79 -4.81 -4.32
CA GLN A 462 8.50 -3.85 -5.20
C GLN A 462 8.37 -4.19 -6.69
N SER A 463 8.23 -5.47 -7.07
CA SER A 463 7.87 -5.82 -8.45
C SER A 463 6.39 -5.55 -8.72
N ASN A 464 5.51 -5.88 -7.77
CA ASN A 464 4.07 -5.69 -7.89
C ASN A 464 3.63 -4.21 -8.04
N SER A 465 4.40 -3.24 -7.52
CA SER A 465 4.10 -1.81 -7.76
C SER A 465 4.19 -1.41 -9.24
N LYS A 466 4.94 -2.16 -10.07
CA LYS A 466 5.07 -1.93 -11.51
C LYS A 466 3.85 -2.41 -12.31
N LEU A 467 3.06 -3.34 -11.76
CA LEU A 467 1.82 -3.82 -12.40
C LEU A 467 0.69 -2.78 -12.35
N GLY A 468 0.76 -1.81 -11.44
CA GLY A 468 -0.33 -0.89 -11.14
C GLY A 468 -0.61 0.19 -12.19
N VAL A 469 0.23 0.32 -13.24
CA VAL A 469 0.22 1.49 -14.13
C VAL A 469 -1.04 1.61 -14.99
N ASN A 470 -1.67 0.49 -15.37
CA ASN A 470 -2.85 0.46 -16.28
C ASN A 470 -3.98 -0.46 -15.77
N LEU A 471 -4.19 -0.58 -14.45
CA LEU A 471 -5.27 -1.39 -13.90
C LEU A 471 -6.63 -0.66 -13.99
N ILE A 472 -7.58 -1.25 -14.71
CA ILE A 472 -8.96 -0.73 -14.83
C ILE A 472 -9.84 -1.40 -13.78
N SER A 473 -10.69 -0.65 -13.08
CA SER A 473 -11.62 -1.23 -12.10
C SER A 473 -12.73 -2.05 -12.80
N PRO A 474 -13.10 -3.21 -12.23
CA PRO A 474 -14.21 -4.00 -12.76
C PRO A 474 -15.54 -3.23 -12.70
N ILE A 475 -15.73 -2.36 -11.70
CA ILE A 475 -16.95 -1.54 -11.53
C ILE A 475 -16.99 -0.41 -12.56
N SER A 476 -15.87 0.25 -12.85
CA SER A 476 -15.81 1.26 -13.93
C SER A 476 -16.03 0.67 -15.31
N SER A 477 -15.71 -0.62 -15.51
CA SER A 477 -15.93 -1.30 -16.79
C SER A 477 -17.34 -1.87 -16.95
N SER A 478 -18.05 -2.21 -15.87
CA SER A 478 -19.26 -3.03 -15.97
C SER A 478 -20.53 -2.27 -16.35
N GLY A 479 -20.47 -0.94 -16.45
CA GLY A 479 -21.66 -0.10 -16.65
C GLY A 479 -22.68 -0.21 -15.51
N GLY A 480 -22.27 -0.70 -14.33
CA GLY A 480 -23.15 -0.94 -13.17
C GLY A 480 -23.76 -2.35 -13.11
N PHE A 481 -23.37 -3.29 -13.98
CA PHE A 481 -23.88 -4.67 -13.98
C PHE A 481 -22.99 -5.63 -13.16
N ASP A 482 -23.60 -6.55 -12.42
CA ASP A 482 -22.90 -7.61 -11.66
C ASP A 482 -22.51 -8.80 -12.55
N TYR A 483 -21.51 -8.61 -13.41
CA TYR A 483 -20.86 -9.72 -14.11
C TYR A 483 -20.01 -10.54 -13.13
N ARG A 484 -20.14 -11.87 -13.18
CA ARG A 484 -19.52 -12.79 -12.23
C ARG A 484 -18.66 -13.85 -12.89
N TYR A 485 -17.41 -13.93 -12.45
CA TYR A 485 -16.42 -14.86 -12.98
C TYR A 485 -15.99 -15.87 -11.92
N PHE A 486 -15.77 -17.11 -12.37
CA PHE A 486 -15.45 -18.25 -11.51
C PHE A 486 -14.20 -18.95 -12.07
N PRO A 487 -13.09 -19.05 -11.30
CA PRO A 487 -11.96 -19.87 -11.68
C PRO A 487 -12.32 -21.36 -11.60
N LYS A 488 -11.51 -22.20 -12.26
CA LYS A 488 -11.75 -23.65 -12.34
C LYS A 488 -11.11 -24.43 -11.18
N SER A 489 -10.27 -23.76 -10.39
CA SER A 489 -9.49 -24.28 -9.28
C SER A 489 -9.80 -23.54 -7.98
N LYS A 490 -9.60 -24.24 -6.86
CA LYS A 490 -9.45 -23.62 -5.55
C LYS A 490 -8.05 -23.01 -5.45
N GLU A 491 -7.93 -21.85 -4.84
CA GLU A 491 -6.67 -21.10 -4.79
C GLU A 491 -6.27 -20.77 -3.35
N THR A 492 -5.02 -20.34 -3.16
CA THR A 492 -4.49 -19.84 -1.88
C THR A 492 -3.94 -18.43 -2.07
N ILE A 493 -4.43 -17.48 -1.27
CA ILE A 493 -4.03 -16.07 -1.28
C ILE A 493 -3.79 -15.62 0.16
N LEU A 494 -2.53 -15.39 0.51
CA LEU A 494 -2.15 -14.87 1.82
C LEU A 494 -2.56 -13.39 1.96
N SER A 495 -2.84 -12.92 3.16
CA SER A 495 -3.08 -11.49 3.44
C SER A 495 -1.76 -10.72 3.52
N ASP A 496 -0.93 -10.85 2.49
CA ASP A 496 0.44 -10.33 2.45
C ASP A 496 0.59 -9.03 1.61
N ASN A 497 -0.52 -8.51 1.08
CA ASN A 497 -0.64 -7.35 0.18
C ASN A 497 -0.01 -7.54 -1.22
N SER A 498 0.37 -8.77 -1.61
CA SER A 498 0.87 -9.07 -2.96
C SER A 498 -0.26 -9.20 -3.99
N PHE A 499 0.05 -8.96 -5.26
CA PHE A 499 -0.82 -9.33 -6.37
C PHE A 499 -0.62 -10.80 -6.74
N ASN A 500 -1.73 -11.55 -6.78
CA ASN A 500 -1.80 -12.97 -7.11
C ASN A 500 -2.62 -13.13 -8.41
N LYS A 501 -2.09 -13.85 -9.39
CA LYS A 501 -2.67 -13.96 -10.75
C LYS A 501 -3.46 -15.26 -10.91
N ILE A 502 -4.76 -15.23 -10.61
CA ILE A 502 -5.66 -16.39 -10.67
C ILE A 502 -6.24 -16.53 -12.08
N MET A 503 -6.19 -17.75 -12.64
CA MET A 503 -6.74 -18.04 -13.96
C MET A 503 -8.24 -18.28 -13.92
N ILE A 504 -9.01 -17.44 -14.62
CA ILE A 504 -10.46 -17.60 -14.80
C ILE A 504 -10.72 -18.55 -15.97
N ASN A 505 -10.19 -18.23 -17.16
CA ASN A 505 -10.44 -19.02 -18.36
C ASN A 505 -9.28 -18.95 -19.37
N ILE A 506 -9.26 -19.91 -20.30
CA ILE A 506 -8.46 -19.88 -21.53
C ILE A 506 -9.43 -20.12 -22.69
N GLU A 507 -9.34 -19.32 -23.73
CA GLU A 507 -10.16 -19.41 -24.94
C GLU A 507 -9.26 -19.37 -26.20
N ASN A 508 -9.38 -20.39 -27.06
CA ASN A 508 -8.73 -20.40 -28.38
C ASN A 508 -9.61 -19.73 -29.43
N LEU A 509 -9.28 -18.48 -29.76
CA LEU A 509 -9.97 -17.61 -30.71
C LEU A 509 -9.47 -17.86 -32.15
N ASN A 510 -10.40 -18.06 -33.08
CA ASN A 510 -10.08 -17.99 -34.52
C ASN A 510 -10.15 -16.51 -34.93
N SER A 511 -9.02 -15.91 -35.31
CA SER A 511 -8.93 -14.45 -35.44
C SER A 511 -8.79 -13.98 -36.89
N GLU A 512 -9.58 -12.97 -37.24
CA GLU A 512 -9.41 -12.19 -38.46
C GLU A 512 -8.27 -11.18 -38.23
N LEU A 513 -7.15 -11.34 -38.95
CA LEU A 513 -6.05 -10.38 -38.97
C LEU A 513 -6.27 -9.34 -40.07
N TYR A 514 -6.06 -8.07 -39.75
CA TYR A 514 -6.18 -6.92 -40.64
C TYR A 514 -5.16 -5.85 -40.23
N TYR A 515 -4.99 -4.82 -41.07
CA TYR A 515 -4.13 -3.68 -40.74
C TYR A 515 -4.96 -2.40 -40.69
N GLU A 516 -4.64 -1.51 -39.75
CA GLU A 516 -5.24 -0.17 -39.63
C GLU A 516 -4.17 0.91 -39.49
N THR A 517 -4.48 2.13 -39.92
CA THR A 517 -3.62 3.30 -39.67
C THR A 517 -4.44 4.59 -39.64
N SER A 518 -4.02 5.54 -38.80
CA SER A 518 -4.53 6.91 -38.84
C SER A 518 -3.35 7.88 -38.97
N PRO A 519 -2.92 8.20 -40.20
CA PRO A 519 -1.68 8.92 -40.44
C PRO A 519 -1.77 10.44 -40.19
N ILE A 520 -2.96 10.92 -39.81
CA ILE A 520 -3.14 12.24 -39.17
C ILE A 520 -2.67 12.25 -37.71
N SER A 521 -2.70 11.09 -37.03
CA SER A 521 -2.29 10.93 -35.64
C SER A 521 -0.86 10.39 -35.52
N GLN A 522 -0.50 9.35 -36.28
CA GLN A 522 0.85 8.77 -36.29
C GLN A 522 1.16 8.04 -37.60
N LYS A 523 2.40 8.14 -38.10
CA LYS A 523 2.85 7.52 -39.38
C LYS A 523 3.16 6.03 -39.28
N SER A 524 2.37 5.29 -38.51
CA SER A 524 2.55 3.85 -38.27
C SER A 524 1.30 3.09 -38.70
N VAL A 525 1.52 1.92 -39.29
CA VAL A 525 0.47 0.95 -39.62
C VAL A 525 0.48 -0.13 -38.56
N PHE A 526 -0.66 -0.38 -37.93
CA PHE A 526 -0.81 -1.38 -36.88
C PHE A 526 -1.41 -2.65 -37.45
N MET A 527 -0.87 -3.79 -37.04
CA MET A 527 -1.52 -5.08 -37.24
C MET A 527 -2.56 -5.24 -36.12
N SER A 528 -3.79 -5.59 -36.48
CA SER A 528 -4.89 -5.76 -35.54
C SER A 528 -5.53 -7.14 -35.73
N ALA A 529 -6.04 -7.70 -34.65
CA ALA A 529 -6.82 -8.93 -34.65
C ALA A 529 -8.26 -8.65 -34.21
N SER A 530 -9.22 -9.40 -34.75
CA SER A 530 -10.57 -9.47 -34.19
C SER A 530 -11.11 -10.89 -34.15
N SER A 531 -11.90 -11.19 -33.11
CA SER A 531 -12.54 -12.50 -32.96
C SER A 531 -13.78 -12.42 -32.06
N LEU A 532 -14.69 -13.38 -32.21
CA LEU A 532 -15.86 -13.50 -31.33
C LEU A 532 -15.48 -14.31 -30.08
N SER A 533 -15.70 -13.75 -28.89
CA SER A 533 -15.55 -14.52 -27.66
C SER A 533 -16.73 -15.48 -27.47
N ARG A 534 -16.46 -16.66 -26.90
CA ARG A 534 -17.48 -17.62 -26.44
C ARG A 534 -17.61 -17.64 -24.91
N ASN A 535 -17.04 -16.66 -24.21
CA ASN A 535 -17.34 -16.46 -22.79
C ASN A 535 -18.84 -16.19 -22.59
N LYS A 536 -19.40 -16.67 -21.47
CA LYS A 536 -20.84 -16.56 -21.17
C LYS A 536 -21.22 -15.15 -20.74
N GLU A 537 -20.36 -14.56 -19.92
CA GLU A 537 -20.37 -13.16 -19.50
C GLU A 537 -19.53 -12.31 -20.47
N PRO A 538 -19.79 -11.00 -20.57
CA PRO A 538 -18.87 -10.03 -21.18
C PRO A 538 -17.44 -10.10 -20.62
N LEU A 539 -16.47 -9.62 -21.39
CA LEU A 539 -15.12 -9.37 -20.88
C LEU A 539 -14.96 -7.90 -20.49
N LEU A 540 -14.55 -7.67 -19.25
CA LEU A 540 -14.31 -6.32 -18.73
C LEU A 540 -13.09 -5.68 -19.40
N ALA A 541 -13.07 -4.36 -19.43
CA ALA A 541 -11.90 -3.60 -19.82
C ALA A 541 -10.74 -3.85 -18.84
N GLY A 542 -9.53 -4.04 -19.37
CA GLY A 542 -8.34 -4.29 -18.56
C GLY A 542 -7.08 -4.44 -19.41
N PRO A 543 -5.88 -4.46 -18.78
CA PRO A 543 -4.62 -4.64 -19.49
C PRO A 543 -4.57 -6.00 -20.21
N LEU A 544 -4.02 -5.99 -21.42
CA LEU A 544 -3.85 -7.13 -22.31
C LEU A 544 -2.38 -7.27 -22.69
N ASP A 545 -1.69 -8.26 -22.12
CA ASP A 545 -0.34 -8.63 -22.57
C ASP A 545 -0.41 -9.31 -23.93
N ILE A 546 0.45 -8.91 -24.87
CA ILE A 546 0.47 -9.42 -26.24
C ILE A 546 1.76 -10.21 -26.45
N PHE A 547 1.61 -11.47 -26.84
CA PHE A 547 2.69 -12.37 -27.22
C PHE A 547 2.49 -12.83 -28.66
N VAL A 548 3.55 -12.82 -29.46
CA VAL A 548 3.57 -13.48 -30.78
C VAL A 548 4.49 -14.69 -30.68
N LYS A 549 3.94 -15.89 -30.92
CA LYS A 549 4.56 -17.18 -30.55
C LYS A 549 4.86 -17.22 -29.04
N GLU A 550 6.13 -17.06 -28.66
CA GLU A 550 6.61 -17.02 -27.27
C GLU A 550 7.20 -15.64 -26.89
N ASP A 551 7.34 -14.72 -27.85
CA ASP A 551 7.95 -13.40 -27.64
C ASP A 551 6.90 -12.40 -27.16
N PHE A 552 7.18 -11.71 -26.05
CA PHE A 552 6.35 -10.61 -25.54
C PHE A 552 6.58 -9.33 -26.37
N LEU A 553 5.52 -8.78 -26.96
CA LEU A 553 5.58 -7.55 -27.75
C LEU A 553 5.24 -6.28 -26.96
N GLY A 554 4.44 -6.41 -25.91
CA GLY A 554 3.99 -5.29 -25.08
C GLY A 554 2.62 -5.53 -24.45
N THR A 555 2.11 -4.50 -23.77
CA THR A 555 0.77 -4.51 -23.15
C THR A 555 -0.10 -3.43 -23.80
N SER A 556 -1.32 -3.79 -24.17
CA SER A 556 -2.37 -2.88 -24.64
C SER A 556 -3.55 -2.89 -23.65
N ILE A 557 -4.67 -2.26 -24.00
CA ILE A 557 -5.93 -2.32 -23.26
C ILE A 557 -6.92 -3.15 -24.08
N LEU A 558 -7.50 -4.19 -23.46
CA LEU A 558 -8.76 -4.76 -23.96
C LEU A 558 -9.89 -3.86 -23.47
N ASN A 559 -10.80 -3.46 -24.37
CA ASN A 559 -12.01 -2.70 -24.01
C ASN A 559 -13.13 -3.65 -23.54
N MET A 560 -14.08 -3.09 -22.78
CA MET A 560 -15.30 -3.79 -22.37
C MET A 560 -15.99 -4.35 -23.63
N THR A 561 -16.12 -5.68 -23.70
CA THR A 561 -16.67 -6.37 -24.86
C THR A 561 -17.87 -7.20 -24.45
N SER A 562 -19.05 -6.80 -24.95
CA SER A 562 -20.33 -7.42 -24.65
C SER A 562 -20.46 -8.80 -25.29
N LYS A 563 -21.42 -9.58 -24.79
CA LYS A 563 -21.68 -10.93 -25.28
C LYS A 563 -22.11 -10.94 -26.75
N GLY A 564 -21.23 -11.45 -27.62
CA GLY A 564 -21.46 -11.55 -29.06
C GLY A 564 -20.82 -10.44 -29.89
N GLU A 565 -20.19 -9.45 -29.25
CA GLU A 565 -19.34 -8.47 -29.95
C GLU A 565 -18.00 -9.11 -30.34
N LYS A 566 -17.35 -8.53 -31.36
CA LYS A 566 -15.97 -8.91 -31.70
C LYS A 566 -15.02 -8.24 -30.72
N LEU A 567 -14.23 -9.04 -30.00
CA LEU A 567 -13.00 -8.57 -29.37
C LEU A 567 -12.12 -7.96 -30.46
N LYS A 568 -11.65 -6.72 -30.27
CA LYS A 568 -10.52 -6.14 -31.02
C LYS A 568 -9.30 -6.11 -30.11
N PHE A 569 -8.14 -6.42 -30.65
CA PHE A 569 -6.86 -6.19 -29.98
C PHE A 569 -5.76 -5.87 -31.01
N ASP A 570 -5.03 -4.79 -30.76
CA ASP A 570 -3.96 -4.30 -31.63
C ASP A 570 -2.64 -4.95 -31.25
N LEU A 571 -1.93 -5.50 -32.23
CA LEU A 571 -0.73 -6.33 -32.08
C LEU A 571 0.59 -5.55 -32.25
N GLY A 572 0.50 -4.22 -32.33
CA GLY A 572 1.63 -3.32 -32.53
C GLY A 572 1.88 -2.94 -34.00
N PRO A 573 2.88 -2.08 -34.25
CA PRO A 573 3.18 -1.54 -35.58
C PRO A 573 3.92 -2.54 -36.47
N ASP A 574 3.56 -2.62 -37.75
CA ASP A 574 4.29 -3.37 -38.78
C ASP A 574 5.02 -2.41 -39.72
N ASN A 575 6.32 -2.21 -39.47
CA ASN A 575 7.19 -1.33 -40.25
C ASN A 575 7.43 -1.80 -41.70
N ASN A 576 6.88 -2.94 -42.11
CA ASN A 576 6.86 -3.39 -43.51
C ASN A 576 5.72 -2.76 -44.32
N ILE A 577 4.89 -1.89 -43.72
CA ILE A 577 3.86 -1.13 -44.41
C ILE A 577 4.09 0.36 -44.13
N GLU A 578 4.47 1.12 -45.15
CA GLU A 578 4.74 2.56 -45.01
C GLU A 578 3.49 3.40 -45.33
N VAL A 579 3.33 4.48 -44.57
CA VAL A 579 2.30 5.50 -44.80
C VAL A 579 2.87 6.91 -44.63
N ASP A 580 2.62 7.78 -45.59
CA ASP A 580 2.96 9.21 -45.52
C ASP A 580 1.76 10.07 -45.89
N ARG A 581 1.28 10.88 -44.95
CA ARG A 581 0.18 11.83 -45.14
C ARG A 581 0.74 13.25 -45.32
N ARG A 582 0.24 13.94 -46.33
CA ARG A 582 0.53 15.35 -46.64
C ARG A 582 -0.77 16.12 -46.78
N GLU A 583 -0.81 17.34 -46.28
CA GLU A 583 -1.98 18.21 -46.30
C GLU A 583 -1.60 19.61 -46.78
N THR A 584 -2.35 20.13 -47.74
CA THR A 584 -2.16 21.46 -48.33
C THR A 584 -3.44 22.26 -48.18
N LYS A 585 -3.42 23.33 -47.36
CA LYS A 585 -4.54 24.27 -47.19
C LYS A 585 -4.38 25.47 -48.14
N TYR A 586 -5.38 25.73 -48.98
CA TYR A 586 -5.46 26.89 -49.88
C TYR A 586 -6.69 27.74 -49.53
N ARG A 587 -6.46 29.01 -49.14
CA ARG A 587 -7.53 29.94 -48.72
C ARG A 587 -7.97 30.82 -49.88
N GLU A 588 -9.11 30.48 -50.48
CA GLU A 588 -9.79 31.36 -51.44
C GLU A 588 -10.55 32.47 -50.70
N LYS A 589 -9.94 33.67 -50.67
CA LYS A 589 -10.72 34.91 -50.57
C LYS A 589 -11.28 35.23 -51.96
N LYS A 590 -12.54 34.83 -52.22
CA LYS A 590 -13.28 35.38 -53.36
C LYS A 590 -13.51 36.88 -53.14
N GLY A 591 -13.66 37.61 -54.24
CA GLY A 591 -13.59 39.08 -54.26
C GLY A 591 -14.68 39.79 -53.45
N ILE A 592 -14.67 41.12 -53.51
CA ILE A 592 -15.42 42.07 -52.65
C ILE A 592 -16.94 41.81 -52.56
N LEU A 593 -17.54 41.06 -53.50
CA LEU A 593 -18.96 40.66 -53.50
C LEU A 593 -19.26 39.32 -52.80
N SER A 594 -18.28 38.62 -52.22
CA SER A 594 -18.49 37.27 -51.65
C SER A 594 -18.81 37.31 -50.16
N GLU A 595 -20.04 36.91 -49.79
CA GLU A 595 -20.50 36.87 -48.39
C GLU A 595 -19.85 35.75 -47.54
N LYS A 596 -19.21 34.76 -48.18
CA LYS A 596 -18.48 33.67 -47.50
C LYS A 596 -17.01 33.63 -47.94
N ASN A 597 -16.12 33.47 -46.96
CA ASN A 597 -14.75 33.00 -47.18
C ASN A 597 -14.76 31.49 -47.46
N SER A 598 -13.72 30.97 -48.12
CA SER A 598 -13.53 29.53 -48.25
C SER A 598 -12.08 29.08 -48.07
N VAL A 599 -11.89 27.93 -47.42
CA VAL A 599 -10.61 27.21 -47.33
C VAL A 599 -10.80 25.85 -47.99
N LYS A 600 -10.10 25.63 -49.10
CA LYS A 600 -9.94 24.31 -49.73
C LYS A 600 -8.76 23.61 -49.05
N THR A 601 -8.92 22.34 -48.71
CA THR A 601 -7.84 21.50 -48.21
C THR A 601 -7.72 20.26 -49.08
N SER A 602 -6.50 19.99 -49.56
CA SER A 602 -6.16 18.83 -50.37
C SER A 602 -5.22 17.92 -49.57
N ILE A 603 -5.58 16.64 -49.43
CA ILE A 603 -4.83 15.64 -48.68
C ILE A 603 -4.36 14.55 -49.65
N GLU A 604 -3.09 14.16 -49.52
CA GLU A 604 -2.51 12.98 -50.16
C GLU A 604 -1.99 12.03 -49.08
N ILE A 605 -2.39 10.75 -49.15
CA ILE A 605 -1.86 9.66 -48.35
C ILE A 605 -1.19 8.67 -49.29
N GLN A 606 0.13 8.57 -49.19
CA GLN A 606 0.93 7.56 -49.88
C GLN A 606 0.98 6.29 -49.02
N LEU A 607 0.79 5.13 -49.64
CA LEU A 607 0.75 3.81 -49.00
C LEU A 607 1.68 2.86 -49.75
N LYS A 608 2.48 2.06 -49.02
CA LYS A 608 3.37 1.06 -49.63
C LYS A 608 3.42 -0.23 -48.83
N ASN A 609 3.17 -1.35 -49.48
CA ASN A 609 3.33 -2.68 -48.89
C ASN A 609 4.71 -3.27 -49.25
N LYS A 610 5.62 -3.39 -48.28
CA LYS A 610 6.93 -4.07 -48.47
C LYS A 610 6.88 -5.58 -48.18
N LYS A 611 5.75 -6.11 -47.70
CA LYS A 611 5.59 -7.53 -47.39
C LYS A 611 5.53 -8.35 -48.68
N ASN A 612 5.86 -9.63 -48.58
CA ASN A 612 5.74 -10.62 -49.66
C ASN A 612 4.31 -11.16 -49.85
N GLU A 613 3.35 -10.68 -49.07
CA GLU A 613 1.94 -11.08 -49.10
C GLU A 613 1.00 -9.92 -49.44
N LYS A 614 -0.24 -10.24 -49.85
CA LYS A 614 -1.29 -9.27 -50.13
C LYS A 614 -2.04 -8.92 -48.83
N ILE A 615 -2.13 -7.63 -48.53
CA ILE A 615 -2.78 -7.12 -47.31
C ILE A 615 -4.11 -6.41 -47.60
N GLN A 616 -4.91 -6.27 -46.55
CA GLN A 616 -6.04 -5.34 -46.47
C GLN A 616 -5.72 -4.32 -45.38
N LEU A 617 -5.78 -3.04 -45.73
CA LEU A 617 -5.41 -1.91 -44.88
C LEU A 617 -6.59 -0.93 -44.79
N ARG A 618 -7.10 -0.67 -43.58
CA ARG A 618 -8.05 0.41 -43.33
C ARG A 618 -7.30 1.69 -42.96
N VAL A 619 -7.39 2.70 -43.81
CA VAL A 619 -6.87 4.04 -43.52
C VAL A 619 -7.99 4.88 -42.92
N ILE A 620 -7.73 5.49 -41.77
CA ILE A 620 -8.67 6.30 -41.00
C ILE A 620 -8.20 7.76 -41.02
N ASP A 621 -8.97 8.63 -41.66
CA ASP A 621 -8.72 10.08 -41.71
C ASP A 621 -10.04 10.83 -41.42
N ARG A 622 -10.04 12.17 -41.51
CA ARG A 622 -11.25 12.97 -41.26
C ARG A 622 -11.31 14.23 -42.11
N ILE A 623 -12.54 14.68 -42.34
CA ILE A 623 -12.83 16.07 -42.71
C ILE A 623 -13.37 16.83 -41.48
N PRO A 624 -13.30 18.17 -41.46
CA PRO A 624 -13.91 18.96 -40.39
C PRO A 624 -15.41 18.67 -40.25
N TYR A 625 -15.90 18.75 -39.01
CA TYR A 625 -17.31 18.62 -38.67
C TYR A 625 -17.75 19.83 -37.85
N THR A 626 -19.03 20.22 -37.99
CA THR A 626 -19.59 21.42 -37.38
C THR A 626 -21.05 21.21 -36.99
N PHE A 627 -21.44 21.79 -35.85
CA PHE A 627 -22.85 22.00 -35.48
C PHE A 627 -23.34 23.42 -35.82
N ASP A 628 -22.43 24.34 -36.14
CA ASP A 628 -22.76 25.70 -36.60
C ASP A 628 -23.32 25.62 -38.03
N LYS A 629 -24.51 26.21 -38.21
CA LYS A 629 -25.28 26.21 -39.46
C LYS A 629 -24.74 27.20 -40.49
N ASP A 630 -23.95 28.19 -40.06
CA ASP A 630 -23.34 29.17 -40.97
C ASP A 630 -22.11 28.61 -41.71
N ILE A 631 -21.53 27.51 -41.19
CA ILE A 631 -20.35 26.83 -41.71
C ILE A 631 -20.76 25.61 -42.56
N GLU A 632 -20.36 25.61 -43.84
CA GLU A 632 -20.58 24.47 -44.75
C GLU A 632 -19.27 23.70 -44.93
N VAL A 633 -19.32 22.36 -44.88
CA VAL A 633 -18.18 21.48 -45.21
C VAL A 633 -18.57 20.52 -46.32
N GLU A 634 -17.88 20.59 -47.45
CA GLU A 634 -18.16 19.81 -48.65
C GLU A 634 -16.94 18.99 -49.08
N LEU A 635 -17.13 17.71 -49.38
CA LEU A 635 -16.12 16.88 -50.06
C LEU A 635 -16.22 17.15 -51.56
N ILE A 636 -15.19 17.76 -52.15
CA ILE A 636 -15.13 18.07 -53.59
C ILE A 636 -14.72 16.84 -54.38
N HIS A 637 -13.67 16.13 -53.92
CA HIS A 637 -13.05 15.05 -54.68
C HIS A 637 -12.49 13.97 -53.74
N ALA A 638 -12.46 12.73 -54.21
CA ALA A 638 -11.68 11.64 -53.63
C ALA A 638 -11.32 10.62 -54.73
N THR A 639 -10.07 10.12 -54.75
CA THR A 639 -9.65 9.06 -55.70
C THR A 639 -10.16 7.68 -55.30
N HIS A 640 -10.50 7.51 -54.02
CA HIS A 640 -11.12 6.33 -53.44
C HIS A 640 -12.29 6.82 -52.59
N ASN A 641 -13.49 6.28 -52.77
CA ASN A 641 -14.65 6.69 -51.97
C ASN A 641 -14.49 6.18 -50.52
N PRO A 642 -14.46 7.06 -49.50
CA PRO A 642 -14.45 6.64 -48.10
C PRO A 642 -15.85 6.17 -47.66
N GLU A 643 -15.88 5.20 -46.74
CA GLU A 643 -17.04 5.04 -45.88
C GLU A 643 -17.06 6.23 -44.90
N LYS A 644 -18.16 7.00 -44.91
CA LYS A 644 -18.35 8.15 -44.03
C LYS A 644 -19.09 7.72 -42.76
N LYS A 645 -18.56 8.10 -41.59
CA LYS A 645 -19.24 7.94 -40.30
C LYS A 645 -19.56 9.30 -39.68
N ASN A 646 -20.01 9.28 -38.43
CA ASN A 646 -20.28 10.47 -37.64
C ASN A 646 -19.04 11.36 -37.49
N TYR A 647 -19.26 12.63 -37.14
CA TYR A 647 -18.22 13.61 -36.81
C TYR A 647 -17.11 13.82 -37.86
N GLY A 648 -17.41 13.54 -39.14
CA GLY A 648 -16.50 13.77 -40.28
C GLY A 648 -15.48 12.65 -40.53
N ALA A 649 -15.57 11.53 -39.82
CA ALA A 649 -14.64 10.41 -39.95
C ALA A 649 -14.78 9.66 -41.29
N PHE A 650 -13.64 9.37 -41.93
CA PHE A 650 -13.52 8.68 -43.22
C PHE A 650 -12.69 7.41 -43.07
N TYR A 651 -13.22 6.29 -43.53
CA TYR A 651 -12.54 4.98 -43.52
C TYR A 651 -12.36 4.49 -44.96
N PHE A 652 -11.12 4.32 -45.39
CA PHE A 652 -10.76 3.81 -46.72
C PHE A 652 -10.23 2.37 -46.59
N ASN A 653 -10.96 1.38 -47.09
CA ASN A 653 -10.51 -0.01 -47.09
C ASN A 653 -9.71 -0.28 -48.39
N ILE A 654 -8.38 -0.32 -48.29
CA ILE A 654 -7.45 -0.46 -49.42
C ILE A 654 -6.81 -1.85 -49.42
N SER A 655 -6.86 -2.54 -50.56
CA SER A 655 -6.09 -3.77 -50.79
C SER A 655 -4.74 -3.44 -51.44
N LEU A 656 -3.65 -3.98 -50.89
CA LEU A 656 -2.29 -3.81 -51.42
C LEU A 656 -1.65 -5.18 -51.68
N ASN A 657 -1.27 -5.43 -52.93
CA ASN A 657 -0.49 -6.60 -53.34
C ASN A 657 0.99 -6.47 -52.86
N PRO A 658 1.81 -7.53 -52.92
CA PRO A 658 3.23 -7.45 -52.54
C PRO A 658 3.97 -6.39 -53.35
N GLY A 659 4.73 -5.51 -52.67
CA GLY A 659 5.46 -4.42 -53.31
C GLY A 659 4.61 -3.26 -53.84
N GLU A 660 3.28 -3.30 -53.72
CA GLU A 660 2.39 -2.30 -54.34
C GLU A 660 2.40 -0.96 -53.59
N GLU A 661 2.48 0.12 -54.35
CA GLU A 661 2.28 1.50 -53.89
C GLU A 661 0.91 2.02 -54.35
N LYS A 662 0.20 2.75 -53.48
CA LYS A 662 -1.05 3.45 -53.81
C LYS A 662 -1.09 4.85 -53.22
N LYS A 663 -1.92 5.71 -53.82
CA LYS A 663 -2.24 7.04 -53.31
C LYS A 663 -3.74 7.19 -53.09
N ILE A 664 -4.14 7.45 -51.86
CA ILE A 664 -5.43 8.07 -51.58
C ILE A 664 -5.22 9.58 -51.71
N GLN A 665 -6.06 10.26 -52.49
CA GLN A 665 -6.12 11.72 -52.50
C GLN A 665 -7.57 12.11 -52.27
N PHE A 666 -7.81 13.14 -51.45
CA PHE A 666 -9.14 13.72 -51.30
C PHE A 666 -9.07 15.22 -51.01
N GLU A 667 -10.08 15.95 -51.45
CA GLU A 667 -10.16 17.40 -51.33
C GLU A 667 -11.51 17.81 -50.75
N TYR A 668 -11.49 18.64 -49.72
CA TYR A 668 -12.70 19.24 -49.14
C TYR A 668 -12.60 20.76 -49.10
N ILE A 669 -13.73 21.43 -48.91
CA ILE A 669 -13.82 22.87 -48.75
C ILE A 669 -14.69 23.22 -47.54
N VAL A 670 -14.18 24.14 -46.71
CA VAL A 670 -14.92 24.76 -45.61
C VAL A 670 -15.29 26.16 -46.03
N LYS A 671 -16.59 26.48 -46.04
CA LYS A 671 -17.11 27.83 -46.33
C LYS A 671 -17.68 28.42 -45.04
N TYR A 672 -17.40 29.69 -44.77
CA TYR A 672 -17.81 30.36 -43.53
C TYR A 672 -18.06 31.86 -43.78
N PRO A 673 -18.88 32.56 -42.98
CA PRO A 673 -19.22 33.97 -43.22
C PRO A 673 -17.98 34.87 -43.32
N ALA A 674 -17.97 35.80 -44.29
CA ALA A 674 -16.80 36.63 -44.59
C ALA A 674 -16.32 37.47 -43.39
N LYS A 675 -17.25 37.85 -42.50
CA LYS A 675 -17.05 38.58 -41.24
C LYS A 675 -16.44 37.74 -40.10
N ASN A 676 -16.47 36.41 -40.18
CA ASN A 676 -16.01 35.51 -39.12
C ASN A 676 -14.57 35.07 -39.36
N ILE A 677 -13.86 34.70 -38.29
CA ILE A 677 -12.56 34.00 -38.36
C ILE A 677 -12.79 32.53 -38.02
N LEU A 678 -12.48 31.64 -38.97
CA LEU A 678 -12.51 30.19 -38.73
C LEU A 678 -11.45 29.84 -37.67
N LYS A 679 -11.89 29.25 -36.55
CA LYS A 679 -11.02 28.68 -35.51
C LYS A 679 -11.17 27.16 -35.54
N GLU A 680 -10.04 26.46 -35.47
CA GLU A 680 -10.00 25.00 -35.26
C GLU A 680 -10.06 24.73 -33.75
N GLY A 681 -10.76 23.67 -33.32
CA GLY A 681 -10.99 23.35 -31.91
C GLY A 681 -10.86 21.86 -31.61
N SER A 682 -10.67 21.52 -30.33
CA SER A 682 -10.58 20.13 -29.86
C SER A 682 -11.94 19.43 -29.89
N GLY A 683 -12.10 18.45 -30.77
CA GLY A 683 -13.22 17.52 -30.77
C GLY A 683 -13.04 16.35 -29.80
N ALA A 684 -14.08 15.55 -29.62
CA ALA A 684 -13.99 14.26 -28.94
C ALA A 684 -13.19 13.23 -29.77
N GLU A 685 -12.86 12.10 -29.16
CA GLU A 685 -12.31 10.94 -29.87
C GLU A 685 -13.34 10.34 -30.84
N ILE A 686 -12.84 9.58 -31.82
CA ILE A 686 -13.64 8.93 -32.86
C ILE A 686 -13.44 7.43 -32.69
N GLU A 687 -14.51 6.74 -32.30
CA GLU A 687 -14.59 5.27 -32.13
C GLU A 687 -14.59 4.51 -33.47
#